data_AF-A0A2M8BXC4-F1
#
_entry.id   AF-A0A2M8BXC4-F1
#
_cell.length_a   1.000
_cell.length_b   1.000
_cell.length_c   1.000
_cell.angle_alpha   90.00
_cell.angle_beta   90.00
_cell.angle_gamma   90.00
#
_symmetry.space_group_name_H-M   'P 1'
#
loop_
_entity.id
_entity.type
_entity.pdbx_description
1 polymer ?
#
loop_
_entity_poly.entity_id
_entity_poly.type
_entity_poly.pdbx_seq_one_letter_code
_entity_poly.pdbx_strand_id
1 'polypeptide(L)'
;MNIGFSRSLRLTLLFASLWALTSLATVSCGDDAKPQVIPDQSEEIDVAEEVDQTPEVDVAPEVDVDICAGNHKCLDDFGRPKTSMCVGEQVCNAGTGCCEEPFRCTSDSECEATRSSHRDCPDPTLACLCNQQTGACYPFICSGDADCDTGLVCADGQCVELPATSGLQAHIVTPGGPLLVGDDLQLEVVAVEPSNPAVVVRANVTFTFASSNDAYATVGATGSLAPLSAGEVTITAKVAANAADPGDTVVFLIAPAATEPLRVTVVDQHTTLPVADGFMVYVTDTNGVSTSAATTGGTATFGPTVDFPVSVSIYDEGYTYMTLLAVAPKSGESRVDVFIPATPITSAVVVQNAEQTEFLYTLNNVGAVYGKPDFSAVQQTGEIEVSLSGLSLTSSLFELDLDLIIGPPIEQYLPSPIDQVAEIPSGITLAFNGPIASTFVAVGEPPLRTLWTVGGRVSLFDNPTLIQDIVGQVSSNDLGDIVAAILPFFRDFSSGVVIGMPIVDGAVTEQNTVLKVPTNIETTLPIQGLVQTSTSVQDLALVIGGAVMPGQGLLPLGLTAGVAHKDMNGEYTGTYDGDPTTADVSDPIVLSMAPLHSGLEAGSRYAVVMAALSPNGGGNHTSGVVARLGAGSSVPALLPMPRTELPPLPEGSTYDEATRTVRVTLGAGESPAVVRVILAGHDGGSWVVYAPGNMSSIVLPDPANLASVYDRADNDVNLSTLSFADPAIDYSNLIDFNGRRLDSLIETVSEFTVFQLR
;
A
#
# COMPACT_ATOMS: atom_id res chain seq x y z
N MET A 1 2.38 10.88 -9.41
CA MET A 1 1.81 11.47 -10.65
C MET A 1 1.40 12.90 -10.33
N ASN A 2 1.82 13.93 -11.09
CA ASN A 2 1.47 15.33 -10.78
C ASN A 2 -0.05 15.53 -10.93
N ILE A 3 -0.79 15.52 -9.82
CA ILE A 3 -2.16 16.03 -9.78
C ILE A 3 -2.08 17.51 -10.15
N GLY A 4 -2.52 17.86 -11.36
CA GLY A 4 -2.39 19.19 -11.91
C GLY A 4 -3.18 20.23 -11.12
N PHE A 5 -2.53 20.90 -10.15
CA PHE A 5 -2.96 22.21 -9.68
C PHE A 5 -2.70 23.24 -10.80
N SER A 6 -3.65 23.38 -11.71
CA SER A 6 -3.65 24.44 -12.70
C SER A 6 -3.85 25.80 -12.02
N ARG A 7 -2.77 26.57 -11.94
CA ARG A 7 -2.79 28.03 -11.72
C ARG A 7 -3.49 28.72 -12.90
N SER A 8 -4.82 28.83 -12.86
CA SER A 8 -5.53 29.91 -13.57
C SER A 8 -6.98 30.09 -13.12
N LEU A 9 -7.19 30.61 -11.90
CA LEU A 9 -8.44 31.29 -11.60
C LEU A 9 -8.26 32.80 -11.81
N ARG A 10 -8.58 33.27 -13.02
CA ARG A 10 -8.79 34.70 -13.29
C ARG A 10 -10.02 35.15 -12.52
N LEU A 11 -9.78 35.66 -11.32
CA LEU A 11 -10.77 36.32 -10.48
C LEU A 11 -11.23 37.62 -11.18
N THR A 12 -12.37 37.55 -11.87
CA THR A 12 -13.03 38.73 -12.45
C THR A 12 -13.83 39.41 -11.36
N LEU A 13 -13.17 40.25 -10.55
CA LEU A 13 -13.85 41.16 -9.63
C LEU A 13 -14.15 42.48 -10.34
N LEU A 14 -15.44 42.68 -10.64
CA LEU A 14 -16.02 43.96 -11.02
C LEU A 14 -15.82 44.98 -9.89
N PHE A 15 -14.95 45.98 -10.10
CA PHE A 15 -14.95 47.21 -9.31
C PHE A 15 -15.53 48.36 -10.13
N ALA A 16 -16.75 48.76 -9.77
CA ALA A 16 -17.33 50.03 -10.17
C ALA A 16 -17.08 51.07 -9.07
N SER A 17 -16.28 52.09 -9.42
CA SER A 17 -16.38 53.51 -9.02
C SER A 17 -16.77 53.88 -7.58
N LEU A 18 -15.90 54.64 -6.87
CA LEU A 18 -16.13 56.08 -6.62
C LEU A 18 -14.91 56.80 -6.01
N TRP A 19 -14.68 58.01 -6.51
CA TRP A 19 -13.72 59.01 -6.06
C TRP A 19 -14.10 59.66 -4.70
N ALA A 20 -13.10 60.12 -3.94
CA ALA A 20 -12.90 61.55 -3.53
C ALA A 20 -12.40 61.80 -2.08
N LEU A 21 -11.20 62.39 -2.01
CA LEU A 21 -10.78 63.58 -1.22
C LEU A 21 -10.63 63.58 0.33
N THR A 22 -9.41 64.05 0.70
CA THR A 22 -9.03 65.04 1.76
C THR A 22 -8.74 64.64 3.22
N SER A 23 -7.42 64.63 3.53
CA SER A 23 -6.66 65.57 4.40
C SER A 23 -6.71 65.53 5.95
N LEU A 24 -5.49 65.65 6.51
CA LEU A 24 -5.09 66.38 7.74
C LEU A 24 -5.51 65.83 9.11
N ALA A 25 -4.55 65.37 9.93
CA ALA A 25 -4.01 66.14 11.07
C ALA A 25 -3.11 65.28 12.00
N THR A 26 -2.04 65.94 12.43
CA THR A 26 -0.99 65.59 13.41
C THR A 26 -1.40 65.84 14.86
N VAL A 27 -0.91 65.03 15.83
CA VAL A 27 -0.56 65.39 17.25
C VAL A 27 0.45 64.32 17.76
N SER A 28 1.76 64.61 17.87
CA SER A 28 2.53 65.11 19.05
C SER A 28 2.59 64.09 20.22
N CYS A 29 3.72 63.39 20.44
CA CYS A 29 5.00 63.74 21.12
C CYS A 29 4.95 63.76 22.65
N GLY A 30 5.90 63.02 23.26
CA GLY A 30 6.30 63.07 24.67
C GLY A 30 7.64 62.35 24.87
N ASP A 31 8.70 63.14 25.00
CA ASP A 31 10.13 62.82 25.14
C ASP A 31 10.50 62.14 26.48
N ASP A 32 11.64 61.41 26.58
CA ASP A 32 12.94 61.99 27.01
C ASP A 32 14.10 60.97 27.25
N ALA A 33 15.29 61.42 26.80
CA ALA A 33 16.70 61.15 27.22
C ALA A 33 17.29 59.70 27.22
N LYS A 34 18.19 59.27 26.28
CA LYS A 34 19.65 59.57 25.98
C LYS A 34 20.66 59.11 27.07
N PRO A 35 21.94 58.76 26.77
CA PRO A 35 22.79 59.03 25.56
C PRO A 35 23.55 57.79 24.95
N GLN A 36 23.87 57.66 23.64
CA GLN A 36 25.04 58.14 22.82
C GLN A 36 26.44 58.02 23.49
N VAL A 37 27.54 57.51 22.89
CA VAL A 37 28.25 57.78 21.60
C VAL A 37 29.20 56.58 21.28
N ILE A 38 29.21 55.88 20.12
CA ILE A 38 29.95 55.98 18.81
C ILE A 38 31.52 56.16 18.83
N PRO A 39 32.30 55.91 17.74
CA PRO A 39 33.10 54.70 17.44
C PRO A 39 34.61 54.97 17.19
N ASP A 40 35.34 53.94 16.73
CA ASP A 40 36.21 53.94 15.53
C ASP A 40 37.69 53.50 15.68
N GLN A 41 38.01 52.47 14.89
CA GLN A 41 39.20 52.21 14.04
C GLN A 41 40.63 51.91 14.52
N SER A 42 41.14 50.84 13.86
CA SER A 42 42.51 50.59 13.33
C SER A 42 43.62 50.32 14.36
N GLU A 43 44.58 49.40 14.19
CA GLU A 43 45.37 48.97 13.02
C GLU A 43 45.88 47.51 13.20
N GLU A 44 46.28 46.88 12.09
CA GLU A 44 47.19 45.72 12.04
C GLU A 44 48.51 46.01 12.78
N ILE A 45 49.15 44.98 13.35
CA ILE A 45 50.60 44.68 13.23
C ILE A 45 50.85 43.25 13.70
N ASP A 46 51.61 42.53 12.87
CA ASP A 46 52.13 41.18 13.05
C ASP A 46 53.51 41.19 13.75
N VAL A 47 53.90 40.01 14.26
CA VAL A 47 55.27 39.55 14.66
C VAL A 47 55.82 39.95 16.05
N ALA A 48 55.94 38.97 16.96
CA ALA A 48 57.21 38.35 17.38
C ALA A 48 57.13 37.69 18.78
N GLU A 49 57.39 36.38 18.78
CA GLU A 49 58.10 35.56 19.78
C GLU A 49 58.46 36.21 21.14
N GLU A 50 57.78 35.78 22.21
CA GLU A 50 58.41 35.63 23.53
C GLU A 50 57.99 34.31 24.19
N VAL A 51 59.00 33.50 24.49
CA VAL A 51 58.97 32.33 25.35
C VAL A 51 58.75 32.81 26.78
N ASP A 52 57.69 32.35 27.43
CA ASP A 52 57.60 32.41 28.90
C ASP A 52 57.26 31.03 29.48
N GLN A 53 58.20 30.54 30.27
CA GLN A 53 58.13 29.31 31.04
C GLN A 53 57.52 29.64 32.39
N THR A 54 56.55 28.85 32.87
CA THR A 54 56.33 28.53 34.31
C THR A 54 55.03 27.71 34.46
N PRO A 55 54.86 26.94 35.55
CA PRO A 55 55.67 25.82 36.01
C PRO A 55 54.82 24.52 36.13
N GLU A 56 55.48 23.37 36.16
CA GLU A 56 54.88 22.09 36.56
C GLU A 56 54.18 22.24 37.93
N VAL A 57 52.87 21.97 37.93
CA VAL A 57 52.13 21.58 39.13
C VAL A 57 51.93 20.09 39.04
N ASP A 58 52.66 19.36 39.88
CA ASP A 58 52.49 17.93 40.14
C ASP A 58 51.02 17.64 40.53
N VAL A 59 50.24 17.18 39.55
CA VAL A 59 49.01 16.44 39.84
C VAL A 59 49.43 15.03 40.21
N ALA A 60 49.05 14.60 41.40
CA ALA A 60 49.26 13.24 41.89
C ALA A 60 48.84 12.22 40.81
N PRO A 61 49.56 11.10 40.65
CA PRO A 61 49.14 10.08 39.70
C PRO A 61 47.72 9.66 40.06
N GLU A 62 46.77 9.93 39.16
CA GLU A 62 45.50 9.23 39.17
C GLU A 62 45.86 7.75 39.20
N VAL A 63 45.42 7.08 40.27
CA VAL A 63 45.36 5.63 40.27
C VAL A 63 44.37 5.34 39.16
N ASP A 64 44.88 5.02 37.96
CA ASP A 64 44.13 4.43 36.87
C ASP A 64 43.71 3.05 37.39
N VAL A 65 42.65 3.05 38.20
CA VAL A 65 41.90 1.83 38.49
C VAL A 65 41.46 1.41 37.11
N ASP A 66 42.02 0.30 36.61
CA ASP A 66 41.63 -0.26 35.33
C ASP A 66 40.14 -0.61 35.41
N ILE A 67 39.29 0.35 35.04
CA ILE A 67 37.82 0.29 35.12
C ILE A 67 37.33 -0.93 34.32
N CYS A 68 38.12 -1.36 33.32
CA CYS A 68 37.79 -2.43 32.41
C CYS A 68 38.50 -3.75 32.70
N ALA A 69 39.26 -3.86 33.81
CA ALA A 69 39.92 -5.09 34.26
C ALA A 69 40.65 -5.87 33.13
N GLY A 70 41.32 -5.16 32.23
CA GLY A 70 42.01 -5.72 31.06
C GLY A 70 41.29 -5.58 29.71
N ASN A 71 40.03 -5.12 29.67
CA ASN A 71 39.31 -4.78 28.44
C ASN A 71 39.57 -3.33 28.00
N HIS A 72 39.31 -3.00 26.73
CA HIS A 72 39.52 -1.65 26.22
C HIS A 72 38.41 -0.68 26.67
N LYS A 73 38.79 0.54 27.07
CA LYS A 73 37.84 1.64 27.27
C LYS A 73 37.29 2.09 25.92
N CYS A 74 35.98 2.31 25.85
CA CYS A 74 35.30 2.63 24.59
C CYS A 74 34.35 3.82 24.71
N LEU A 75 34.46 4.61 25.77
CA LEU A 75 33.79 5.90 25.86
C LEU A 75 34.62 6.96 25.11
N ASP A 76 33.95 7.81 24.34
CA ASP A 76 34.56 8.99 23.71
C ASP A 76 34.88 10.07 24.77
N ASP A 77 35.52 11.16 24.33
CA ASP A 77 35.91 12.28 25.20
C ASP A 77 34.71 12.98 25.87
N PHE A 78 33.48 12.68 25.45
CA PHE A 78 32.23 13.18 26.02
C PHE A 78 31.51 12.12 26.87
N GLY A 79 32.13 10.98 27.13
CA GLY A 79 31.57 9.88 27.93
C GLY A 79 30.52 9.05 27.18
N ARG A 80 30.48 9.11 25.84
CA ARG A 80 29.51 8.35 25.02
C ARG A 80 30.14 7.06 24.52
N PRO A 81 29.43 5.92 24.57
CA PRO A 81 29.93 4.64 24.09
C PRO A 81 30.17 4.66 22.58
N LYS A 82 31.32 4.15 22.15
CA LYS A 82 31.72 4.09 20.75
C LYS A 82 32.33 2.74 20.43
N THR A 83 31.52 1.84 19.90
CA THR A 83 31.89 0.46 19.53
C THR A 83 33.07 0.39 18.54
N SER A 84 33.27 1.41 17.70
CA SER A 84 34.43 1.47 16.80
C SER A 84 35.79 1.57 17.52
N MET A 85 35.79 1.80 18.84
CA MET A 85 36.99 1.80 19.69
C MET A 85 37.32 0.41 20.24
N CYS A 86 36.46 -0.59 19.99
CA CYS A 86 36.65 -1.98 20.39
C CYS A 86 37.35 -2.81 19.30
N VAL A 87 38.00 -3.90 19.70
CA VAL A 87 38.78 -4.75 18.80
C VAL A 87 37.98 -5.99 18.42
N GLY A 88 37.96 -6.32 17.13
CA GLY A 88 37.23 -7.49 16.64
C GLY A 88 35.71 -7.27 16.66
N GLU A 89 34.97 -8.27 17.14
CA GLU A 89 33.50 -8.23 17.21
C GLU A 89 32.96 -7.62 18.52
N GLN A 90 33.84 -7.10 19.38
CA GLN A 90 33.47 -6.56 20.69
C GLN A 90 32.60 -5.31 20.58
N VAL A 91 31.64 -5.18 21.49
CA VAL A 91 30.71 -4.05 21.61
C VAL A 91 31.02 -3.22 22.85
N CYS A 92 30.81 -1.91 22.75
CA CYS A 92 30.99 -1.02 23.88
C CYS A 92 29.80 -1.09 24.84
N ASN A 93 30.01 -1.59 26.05
CA ASN A 93 28.98 -1.58 27.08
C ASN A 93 28.85 -0.17 27.66
N ALA A 94 27.70 0.47 27.43
CA ALA A 94 27.42 1.83 27.87
C ALA A 94 27.40 2.00 29.41
N GLY A 95 27.10 0.94 30.15
CA GLY A 95 27.05 0.96 31.61
C GLY A 95 28.43 0.84 32.27
N THR A 96 29.37 0.14 31.62
CA THR A 96 30.74 -0.08 32.16
C THR A 96 31.79 0.78 31.46
N GLY A 97 31.50 1.27 30.25
CA GLY A 97 32.45 2.03 29.41
C GLY A 97 33.54 1.16 28.79
N CYS A 98 33.34 -0.16 28.75
CA CYS A 98 34.33 -1.16 28.38
C CYS A 98 33.87 -2.00 27.20
N CYS A 99 34.82 -2.42 26.37
CA CYS A 99 34.61 -3.38 25.29
C CYS A 99 34.36 -4.76 25.88
N GLU A 100 33.22 -5.35 25.53
CA GLU A 100 32.81 -6.68 25.96
C GLU A 100 32.48 -7.52 24.72
N GLU A 101 32.63 -8.84 24.84
CA GLU A 101 32.20 -9.74 23.78
C GLU A 101 30.67 -9.59 23.57
N PRO A 102 30.20 -9.55 22.31
CA PRO A 102 28.77 -9.45 22.04
C PRO A 102 28.08 -10.67 22.63
N PHE A 103 26.96 -10.43 23.30
CA PHE A 103 26.13 -11.50 23.83
C PHE A 103 25.70 -12.42 22.67
N ARG A 104 25.91 -13.72 22.86
CA ARG A 104 25.49 -14.76 21.93
C ARG A 104 24.73 -15.82 22.71
N CYS A 105 23.42 -15.86 22.53
CA CYS A 105 22.58 -16.83 23.20
C CYS A 105 22.91 -18.25 22.73
N THR A 106 22.73 -19.21 23.63
CA THR A 106 22.81 -20.64 23.33
C THR A 106 21.50 -21.38 23.60
N SER A 107 20.55 -20.72 24.27
CA SER A 107 19.23 -21.25 24.60
C SER A 107 18.21 -20.14 24.77
N ASP A 108 16.93 -20.45 24.58
CA ASP A 108 15.83 -19.52 24.79
C ASP A 108 15.81 -19.00 26.24
N SER A 109 16.11 -19.86 27.22
CA SER A 109 16.17 -19.46 28.63
C SER A 109 17.22 -18.38 28.92
N GLU A 110 18.28 -18.34 28.13
CA GLU A 110 19.33 -17.32 28.25
C GLU A 110 18.80 -15.97 27.75
N CYS A 111 18.13 -15.97 26.60
CA CYS A 111 17.41 -14.83 26.07
C CYS A 111 16.33 -14.32 27.05
N GLU A 112 15.58 -15.22 27.67
CA GLU A 112 14.58 -14.83 28.69
C GLU A 112 15.20 -14.21 29.93
N ALA A 113 16.36 -14.70 30.36
CA ALA A 113 17.07 -14.16 31.51
C ALA A 113 17.73 -12.79 31.21
N THR A 114 18.08 -12.52 29.95
CA THR A 114 18.79 -11.30 29.53
C THR A 114 17.88 -10.23 28.92
N ARG A 115 16.55 -10.44 28.86
CA ARG A 115 15.57 -9.43 28.39
C ARG A 115 15.79 -8.02 28.93
N SER A 116 16.13 -7.89 30.22
CA SER A 116 16.33 -6.57 30.85
C SER A 116 17.67 -5.92 30.55
N SER A 117 18.65 -6.68 30.07
CA SER A 117 20.01 -6.20 29.77
C SER A 117 20.26 -6.01 28.27
N HIS A 118 19.51 -6.70 27.41
CA HIS A 118 19.65 -6.65 25.95
C HIS A 118 18.30 -6.31 25.35
N ARG A 119 18.22 -5.18 24.61
CA ARG A 119 16.98 -4.62 24.05
C ARG A 119 16.34 -5.47 22.95
N ASP A 120 16.82 -6.68 22.72
CA ASP A 120 16.44 -7.53 21.58
C ASP A 120 15.02 -8.09 21.72
N CYS A 121 14.51 -8.26 22.94
CA CYS A 121 13.15 -8.72 23.22
C CYS A 121 12.48 -7.84 24.28
N PRO A 122 12.07 -6.62 23.91
CA PRO A 122 11.52 -5.67 24.87
C PRO A 122 10.11 -6.04 25.34
N ASP A 123 9.37 -6.84 24.57
CA ASP A 123 8.00 -7.23 24.90
C ASP A 123 8.00 -8.49 25.80
N PRO A 124 7.61 -8.38 27.09
CA PRO A 124 7.60 -9.52 27.97
C PRO A 124 6.46 -10.51 27.69
N THR A 125 5.46 -10.12 26.89
CA THR A 125 4.30 -10.96 26.54
C THR A 125 4.61 -11.95 25.43
N LEU A 126 5.63 -11.68 24.62
CA LEU A 126 6.15 -12.59 23.61
C LEU A 126 7.25 -13.46 24.20
N ALA A 127 7.39 -14.70 23.72
CA ALA A 127 8.54 -15.53 24.09
C ALA A 127 9.82 -14.95 23.45
N CYS A 128 10.95 -14.92 24.14
CA CYS A 128 12.22 -14.53 23.54
C CYS A 128 13.01 -15.80 23.21
N LEU A 129 13.20 -16.05 21.93
CA LEU A 129 13.86 -17.24 21.44
C LEU A 129 15.29 -16.94 21.03
N CYS A 130 16.13 -17.95 21.16
CA CYS A 130 17.51 -17.89 20.72
C CYS A 130 17.65 -18.47 19.32
N ASN A 131 18.12 -17.67 18.37
CA ASN A 131 18.64 -18.22 17.13
C ASN A 131 20.02 -18.81 17.39
N GLN A 132 20.08 -20.12 17.59
CA GLN A 132 21.34 -20.83 17.90
C GLN A 132 22.41 -20.73 16.79
N GLN A 133 22.04 -20.39 15.56
CA GLN A 133 22.98 -20.23 14.45
C GLN A 133 23.65 -18.86 14.48
N THR A 134 22.90 -17.80 14.77
CA THR A 134 23.43 -16.43 14.83
C THR A 134 23.86 -16.00 16.23
N GLY A 135 23.35 -16.67 17.26
CA GLY A 135 23.48 -16.27 18.66
C GLY A 135 22.59 -15.08 19.04
N ALA A 136 21.67 -14.65 18.18
CA ALA A 136 20.81 -13.50 18.45
C ALA A 136 19.50 -13.91 19.16
N CYS A 137 19.07 -13.10 20.11
CA CYS A 137 17.72 -13.20 20.68
C CYS A 137 16.71 -12.48 19.79
N TYR A 138 15.49 -13.00 19.72
CA TYR A 138 14.41 -12.35 19.00
C TYR A 138 13.04 -12.66 19.66
N PRO A 139 12.08 -11.72 19.59
CA PRO A 139 10.73 -11.96 20.06
C PRO A 139 10.03 -12.92 19.08
N PHE A 140 9.50 -14.02 19.59
CA PHE A 140 8.71 -14.96 18.82
C PHE A 140 7.33 -14.39 18.53
N ILE A 141 6.97 -14.44 17.26
CA ILE A 141 5.64 -14.18 16.77
C ILE A 141 5.25 -15.33 15.84
N CYS A 142 4.04 -15.86 15.99
CA CYS A 142 3.53 -16.83 15.02
C CYS A 142 2.96 -16.07 13.81
N SER A 143 3.11 -16.63 12.63
CA SER A 143 2.55 -16.11 11.38
C SER A 143 1.42 -16.98 10.84
N GLY A 144 1.35 -18.25 11.27
CA GLY A 144 0.28 -19.19 10.98
C GLY A 144 0.30 -20.37 11.96
N ASP A 145 -0.72 -21.23 11.90
CA ASP A 145 -0.91 -22.34 12.83
C ASP A 145 0.25 -23.34 12.84
N ALA A 146 1.01 -23.43 11.74
CA ALA A 146 2.16 -24.33 11.63
C ALA A 146 3.36 -23.88 12.48
N ASP A 147 3.38 -22.62 12.93
CA ASP A 147 4.41 -22.10 13.83
C ASP A 147 4.11 -22.45 15.29
N CYS A 148 2.91 -22.95 15.58
CA CYS A 148 2.44 -23.27 16.91
C CYS A 148 2.46 -24.77 17.21
N ASP A 149 2.61 -25.12 18.49
CA ASP A 149 2.54 -26.51 18.94
C ASP A 149 1.15 -27.13 18.71
N THR A 150 1.11 -28.47 18.71
CA THR A 150 -0.15 -29.21 18.54
C THR A 150 -1.19 -28.83 19.59
N GLY A 151 -2.38 -28.42 19.14
CA GLY A 151 -3.47 -27.98 20.01
C GLY A 151 -3.51 -26.47 20.25
N LEU A 152 -2.60 -25.72 19.62
CA LEU A 152 -2.61 -24.26 19.58
C LEU A 152 -2.90 -23.77 18.16
N VAL A 153 -3.37 -22.52 18.05
CA VAL A 153 -3.57 -21.79 16.79
C VAL A 153 -2.94 -20.41 16.89
N CYS A 154 -2.56 -19.85 15.76
CA CYS A 154 -1.98 -18.51 15.72
C CYS A 154 -3.10 -17.45 15.67
N ALA A 155 -3.10 -16.53 16.63
CA ALA A 155 -4.03 -15.40 16.69
C ALA A 155 -3.31 -14.17 17.22
N ASP A 156 -3.42 -13.03 16.52
CA ASP A 156 -2.74 -11.77 16.87
C ASP A 156 -1.21 -11.94 17.08
N GLY A 157 -0.59 -12.87 16.35
CA GLY A 157 0.83 -13.20 16.50
C GLY A 157 1.20 -14.08 17.70
N GLN A 158 0.22 -14.57 18.45
CA GLN A 158 0.43 -15.43 19.61
C GLN A 158 -0.16 -16.83 19.40
N CYS A 159 0.52 -17.85 19.90
CA CYS A 159 -0.03 -19.21 19.93
C CYS A 159 -1.01 -19.35 21.09
N VAL A 160 -2.30 -19.43 20.77
CA VAL A 160 -3.40 -19.53 21.74
C VAL A 160 -4.02 -20.93 21.71
N GLU A 161 -4.61 -21.36 22.84
CA GLU A 161 -5.25 -22.67 22.92
C GLU A 161 -6.43 -22.79 21.95
N LEU A 162 -6.53 -23.94 21.27
CA LEU A 162 -7.64 -24.23 20.38
C LEU A 162 -8.96 -24.31 21.18
N PRO A 163 -9.95 -23.45 20.89
CA PRO A 163 -11.25 -23.50 21.55
C PRO A 163 -12.04 -24.75 21.16
N ALA A 164 -13.00 -25.13 22.02
CA ALA A 164 -13.89 -26.24 21.74
C ALA A 164 -14.86 -25.90 20.60
N THR A 165 -15.05 -26.82 19.64
CA THR A 165 -15.88 -26.60 18.44
C THR A 165 -17.36 -26.29 18.74
N SER A 166 -17.84 -26.56 19.95
CA SER A 166 -19.20 -26.22 20.39
C SER A 166 -19.41 -24.73 20.70
N GLY A 167 -18.33 -23.94 20.83
CA GLY A 167 -18.38 -22.49 21.08
C GLY A 167 -18.22 -21.63 19.83
N LEU A 168 -17.74 -22.22 18.73
CA LEU A 168 -17.38 -21.51 17.51
C LEU A 168 -18.61 -21.06 16.70
N GLN A 169 -18.44 -20.02 15.90
CA GLN A 169 -19.41 -19.55 14.92
C GLN A 169 -18.86 -19.63 13.51
N ALA A 170 -19.71 -19.89 12.53
CA ALA A 170 -19.32 -19.84 11.13
C ALA A 170 -19.06 -18.40 10.69
N HIS A 171 -18.10 -18.21 9.82
CA HIS A 171 -17.86 -16.96 9.11
C HIS A 171 -17.65 -17.25 7.62
N ILE A 172 -18.49 -16.67 6.76
CA ILE A 172 -18.41 -16.84 5.31
C ILE A 172 -17.39 -15.84 4.76
N VAL A 173 -16.31 -16.37 4.20
CA VAL A 173 -15.22 -15.57 3.62
C VAL A 173 -15.53 -15.17 2.18
N THR A 174 -16.28 -16.02 1.46
CA THR A 174 -16.66 -15.72 0.08
C THR A 174 -17.55 -14.48 0.02
N PRO A 175 -17.15 -13.43 -0.73
CA PRO A 175 -17.98 -12.26 -0.89
C PRO A 175 -19.25 -12.60 -1.66
N GLY A 176 -20.34 -11.90 -1.34
CA GLY A 176 -21.57 -11.98 -2.10
C GLY A 176 -21.47 -11.33 -3.49
N GLY A 177 -22.62 -11.18 -4.14
CA GLY A 177 -22.74 -10.43 -5.38
C GLY A 177 -23.40 -11.21 -6.51
N PRO A 178 -23.19 -10.82 -7.77
CA PRO A 178 -23.90 -11.37 -8.91
C PRO A 178 -23.42 -12.78 -9.28
N LEU A 179 -24.36 -13.63 -9.71
CA LEU A 179 -24.11 -14.96 -10.31
C LEU A 179 -25.02 -15.18 -11.52
N LEU A 180 -24.65 -16.06 -12.44
CA LEU A 180 -25.54 -16.54 -13.52
C LEU A 180 -26.18 -17.88 -13.18
N VAL A 181 -27.37 -18.09 -13.74
CA VAL A 181 -27.98 -19.42 -13.80
C VAL A 181 -27.04 -20.40 -14.52
N GLY A 182 -26.74 -21.51 -13.86
CA GLY A 182 -25.86 -22.56 -14.38
C GLY A 182 -24.43 -22.53 -13.85
N ASP A 183 -24.08 -21.54 -13.05
CA ASP A 183 -22.75 -21.47 -12.42
C ASP A 183 -22.52 -22.53 -11.36
N ASP A 184 -21.26 -22.69 -10.97
CA ASP A 184 -20.85 -23.44 -9.79
C ASP A 184 -19.84 -22.60 -9.02
N LEU A 185 -20.18 -22.24 -7.78
CA LEU A 185 -19.32 -21.47 -6.88
C LEU A 185 -19.06 -22.29 -5.61
N GLN A 186 -17.79 -22.51 -5.28
CA GLN A 186 -17.42 -23.10 -3.99
C GLN A 186 -17.29 -22.02 -2.92
N LEU A 187 -18.16 -22.06 -1.90
CA LEU A 187 -18.06 -21.16 -0.76
C LEU A 187 -16.87 -21.52 0.13
N GLU A 188 -16.14 -20.50 0.58
CA GLU A 188 -15.10 -20.55 1.60
C GLU A 188 -15.70 -20.07 2.92
N VAL A 189 -15.61 -20.91 3.94
CA VAL A 189 -16.15 -20.65 5.29
C VAL A 189 -15.11 -21.10 6.32
N VAL A 190 -14.93 -20.29 7.35
CA VAL A 190 -14.10 -20.63 8.51
C VAL A 190 -14.93 -20.64 9.79
N ALA A 191 -14.36 -21.17 10.87
CA ALA A 191 -14.97 -21.08 12.19
C ALA A 191 -14.16 -20.13 13.07
N VAL A 192 -14.83 -19.21 13.72
CA VAL A 192 -14.21 -18.16 14.55
C VAL A 192 -14.71 -18.23 15.98
N GLU A 193 -13.85 -17.84 16.93
CA GLU A 193 -14.28 -17.64 18.31
C GLU A 193 -15.05 -16.31 18.43
N PRO A 194 -16.33 -16.30 18.87
CA PRO A 194 -17.15 -15.09 18.84
C PRO A 194 -16.61 -13.93 19.69
N SER A 195 -15.89 -14.24 20.77
CA SER A 195 -15.26 -13.22 21.62
C SER A 195 -13.92 -12.73 21.10
N ASN A 196 -13.28 -13.46 20.18
CA ASN A 196 -12.04 -13.03 19.53
C ASN A 196 -11.98 -13.59 18.08
N PRO A 197 -12.41 -12.80 17.09
CA PRO A 197 -12.39 -13.20 15.67
C PRO A 197 -11.00 -13.52 15.10
N ALA A 198 -9.91 -13.13 15.77
CA ALA A 198 -8.54 -13.53 15.41
C ALA A 198 -8.30 -15.04 15.61
N VAL A 199 -9.06 -15.68 16.52
CA VAL A 199 -8.96 -17.12 16.76
C VAL A 199 -9.79 -17.88 15.74
N VAL A 200 -9.11 -18.44 14.74
CA VAL A 200 -9.73 -19.12 13.61
C VAL A 200 -9.40 -20.61 13.65
N VAL A 201 -10.42 -21.45 13.58
CA VAL A 201 -10.28 -22.91 13.56
C VAL A 201 -10.59 -23.44 12.17
N ARG A 202 -9.55 -23.92 11.47
CA ARG A 202 -9.63 -24.39 10.08
C ARG A 202 -9.76 -25.90 9.95
N ALA A 203 -9.28 -26.65 10.95
CA ALA A 203 -9.25 -28.12 10.92
C ALA A 203 -10.41 -28.76 11.70
N ASN A 204 -10.92 -29.88 11.20
CA ASN A 204 -11.92 -30.73 11.88
C ASN A 204 -13.26 -30.04 12.23
N VAL A 205 -13.58 -28.92 11.58
CA VAL A 205 -14.88 -28.27 11.69
C VAL A 205 -15.75 -28.69 10.52
N THR A 206 -17.03 -28.94 10.80
CA THR A 206 -18.04 -29.23 9.78
C THR A 206 -19.08 -28.13 9.79
N PHE A 207 -19.51 -27.71 8.61
CA PHE A 207 -20.50 -26.67 8.44
C PHE A 207 -21.81 -27.25 7.90
N THR A 208 -22.90 -26.60 8.24
CA THR A 208 -24.22 -26.81 7.64
C THR A 208 -24.60 -25.57 6.87
N PHE A 209 -25.14 -25.77 5.68
CA PHE A 209 -25.53 -24.70 4.78
C PHE A 209 -27.03 -24.72 4.52
N ALA A 210 -27.63 -23.55 4.34
CA ALA A 210 -29.01 -23.40 3.95
C ALA A 210 -29.17 -22.29 2.92
N SER A 211 -30.07 -22.49 1.96
CA SER A 211 -30.52 -21.45 1.05
C SER A 211 -31.85 -20.90 1.54
N SER A 212 -32.02 -19.58 1.46
CA SER A 212 -33.31 -18.92 1.69
C SER A 212 -34.37 -19.31 0.65
N ASN A 213 -33.96 -19.76 -0.54
CA ASN A 213 -34.86 -20.21 -1.60
C ASN A 213 -34.18 -21.22 -2.54
N ASP A 214 -34.44 -22.52 -2.32
CA ASP A 214 -33.91 -23.62 -3.15
C ASP A 214 -34.39 -23.59 -4.61
N ALA A 215 -35.42 -22.80 -4.95
CA ALA A 215 -35.81 -22.61 -6.36
C ALA A 215 -34.83 -21.68 -7.11
N TYR A 216 -34.15 -20.79 -6.39
CA TYR A 216 -33.21 -19.83 -6.96
C TYR A 216 -31.79 -20.37 -6.93
N ALA A 217 -31.35 -20.94 -5.81
CA ALA A 217 -30.09 -21.68 -5.74
C ALA A 217 -30.12 -22.73 -4.64
N THR A 218 -29.39 -23.82 -4.86
CA THR A 218 -29.15 -24.87 -3.86
C THR A 218 -27.69 -24.85 -3.43
N VAL A 219 -27.43 -25.16 -2.16
CA VAL A 219 -26.09 -25.27 -1.61
C VAL A 219 -25.85 -26.69 -1.09
N GLY A 220 -24.78 -27.32 -1.55
CA GLY A 220 -24.38 -28.67 -1.15
C GLY A 220 -23.76 -28.71 0.26
N ALA A 221 -23.61 -29.92 0.81
CA ALA A 221 -23.03 -30.13 2.14
C ALA A 221 -21.57 -29.64 2.28
N THR A 222 -20.85 -29.51 1.17
CA THR A 222 -19.49 -29.00 1.12
C THR A 222 -19.41 -27.50 0.82
N GLY A 223 -20.55 -26.81 0.67
CA GLY A 223 -20.60 -25.39 0.30
C GLY A 223 -20.55 -25.09 -1.21
N SER A 224 -20.70 -26.09 -2.08
CA SER A 224 -20.89 -25.84 -3.53
C SER A 224 -22.28 -25.26 -3.78
N LEU A 225 -22.33 -24.04 -4.31
CA LEU A 225 -23.52 -23.27 -4.62
C LEU A 225 -23.84 -23.40 -6.12
N ALA A 226 -25.05 -23.86 -6.42
CA ALA A 226 -25.56 -24.00 -7.78
C ALA A 226 -26.75 -23.05 -8.01
N PRO A 227 -26.59 -21.97 -8.80
CA PRO A 227 -27.68 -21.08 -9.19
C PRO A 227 -28.59 -21.74 -10.24
N LEU A 228 -29.89 -21.77 -9.97
CA LEU A 228 -30.91 -22.47 -10.75
C LEU A 228 -31.84 -21.53 -11.51
N SER A 229 -32.17 -20.38 -10.92
CA SER A 229 -33.04 -19.40 -11.57
C SER A 229 -32.80 -17.98 -11.06
N ALA A 230 -33.21 -16.98 -11.84
CA ALA A 230 -32.98 -15.58 -11.51
C ALA A 230 -33.74 -15.16 -10.25
N GLY A 231 -33.07 -14.39 -9.40
CA GLY A 231 -33.60 -13.91 -8.12
C GLY A 231 -32.50 -13.66 -7.10
N GLU A 232 -32.87 -13.02 -5.99
CA GLU A 232 -31.98 -12.83 -4.86
C GLU A 232 -32.05 -14.04 -3.92
N VAL A 233 -30.90 -14.54 -3.49
CA VAL A 233 -30.80 -15.64 -2.53
C VAL A 233 -29.81 -15.28 -1.43
N THR A 234 -30.23 -15.45 -0.18
CA THR A 234 -29.34 -15.47 0.98
C THR A 234 -28.91 -16.91 1.26
N ILE A 235 -27.61 -17.14 1.40
CA ILE A 235 -27.02 -18.40 1.87
C ILE A 235 -26.59 -18.23 3.32
N THR A 236 -26.89 -19.21 4.17
CA THR A 236 -26.51 -19.22 5.59
C THR A 236 -25.57 -20.39 5.87
N ALA A 237 -24.47 -20.15 6.58
CA ALA A 237 -23.56 -21.17 7.08
C ALA A 237 -23.58 -21.22 8.62
N LYS A 238 -23.50 -22.43 9.20
CA LYS A 238 -23.44 -22.66 10.66
C LYS A 238 -22.44 -23.76 10.99
N VAL A 239 -21.75 -23.65 12.11
CA VAL A 239 -20.92 -24.73 12.68
C VAL A 239 -21.82 -25.85 13.18
N ALA A 240 -21.71 -27.03 12.57
CA ALA A 240 -22.60 -28.16 12.84
C ALA A 240 -22.55 -28.64 14.30
N ALA A 241 -21.39 -28.48 14.96
CA ALA A 241 -21.19 -28.84 16.36
C ALA A 241 -21.79 -27.84 17.36
N ASN A 242 -22.13 -26.62 16.92
CA ASN A 242 -22.71 -25.57 17.76
C ASN A 242 -24.18 -25.33 17.37
N ALA A 243 -25.11 -25.97 18.08
CA ALA A 243 -26.54 -25.79 17.84
C ALA A 243 -27.05 -24.36 18.15
N ALA A 244 -26.28 -23.57 18.90
CA ALA A 244 -26.60 -22.18 19.23
C ALA A 244 -25.96 -21.18 18.26
N ASP A 245 -25.24 -21.64 17.22
CA ASP A 245 -24.67 -20.76 16.21
C ASP A 245 -25.78 -19.96 15.50
N PRO A 246 -25.78 -18.61 15.60
CA PRO A 246 -26.73 -17.78 14.86
C PRO A 246 -26.66 -18.03 13.35
N GLY A 247 -25.47 -18.38 12.86
CA GLY A 247 -25.12 -18.53 11.46
C GLY A 247 -24.72 -17.21 10.83
N ASP A 248 -23.77 -17.28 9.91
CA ASP A 248 -23.36 -16.16 9.07
C ASP A 248 -24.05 -16.25 7.71
N THR A 249 -24.27 -15.10 7.07
CA THR A 249 -25.08 -15.00 5.85
C THR A 249 -24.40 -14.20 4.76
N VAL A 250 -24.53 -14.67 3.53
CA VAL A 250 -24.08 -13.97 2.32
C VAL A 250 -25.23 -13.89 1.31
N VAL A 251 -25.32 -12.78 0.59
CA VAL A 251 -26.37 -12.54 -0.41
C VAL A 251 -25.80 -12.63 -1.81
N PHE A 252 -26.49 -13.36 -2.68
CA PHE A 252 -26.20 -13.45 -4.11
C PHE A 252 -27.40 -12.97 -4.92
N LEU A 253 -27.12 -12.24 -6.00
CA LEU A 253 -28.10 -11.82 -6.99
C LEU A 253 -27.92 -12.65 -8.27
N ILE A 254 -28.86 -13.56 -8.53
CA ILE A 254 -28.76 -14.46 -9.67
C ILE A 254 -29.43 -13.80 -10.88
N ALA A 255 -28.66 -13.57 -11.93
CA ALA A 255 -29.14 -13.08 -13.21
C ALA A 255 -29.56 -14.26 -14.12
N PRO A 256 -30.59 -14.09 -14.97
CA PRO A 256 -31.03 -15.14 -15.88
C PRO A 256 -29.93 -15.47 -16.89
N ALA A 257 -29.95 -16.66 -17.49
CA ALA A 257 -29.04 -16.97 -18.61
C ALA A 257 -29.29 -16.02 -19.80
N ALA A 258 -28.22 -15.62 -20.49
CA ALA A 258 -28.32 -14.74 -21.66
C ALA A 258 -29.13 -15.41 -22.80
N THR A 259 -30.15 -14.71 -23.30
CA THR A 259 -31.00 -15.18 -24.42
C THR A 259 -30.53 -14.68 -25.78
N GLU A 260 -29.76 -13.60 -25.81
CA GLU A 260 -29.17 -12.99 -27.00
C GLU A 260 -27.70 -13.44 -27.19
N PRO A 261 -27.08 -13.21 -28.35
CA PRO A 261 -25.65 -13.53 -28.57
C PRO A 261 -24.70 -12.73 -27.69
N LEU A 262 -25.01 -11.46 -27.38
CA LEU A 262 -24.20 -10.63 -26.49
C LEU A 262 -25.10 -9.95 -25.47
N ARG A 263 -24.75 -10.10 -24.19
CA ARG A 263 -25.27 -9.32 -23.08
C ARG A 263 -24.12 -8.56 -22.43
N VAL A 264 -24.38 -7.30 -22.07
CA VAL A 264 -23.45 -6.45 -21.34
C VAL A 264 -24.15 -5.99 -20.08
N THR A 265 -23.57 -6.27 -18.92
CA THR A 265 -24.07 -5.82 -17.62
C THR A 265 -23.10 -4.81 -17.05
N VAL A 266 -23.59 -3.60 -16.83
CA VAL A 266 -22.84 -2.52 -16.19
C VAL A 266 -23.18 -2.54 -14.71
N VAL A 267 -22.17 -2.59 -13.86
CA VAL A 267 -22.35 -2.62 -12.40
C VAL A 267 -21.58 -1.52 -11.71
N ASP A 268 -22.00 -1.19 -10.51
CA ASP A 268 -21.20 -0.38 -9.61
C ASP A 268 -19.98 -1.20 -9.16
N GLN A 269 -18.78 -0.63 -9.28
CA GLN A 269 -17.53 -1.35 -8.98
C GLN A 269 -17.39 -1.83 -7.53
N HIS A 270 -18.14 -1.23 -6.60
CA HIS A 270 -18.00 -1.52 -5.16
C HIS A 270 -19.07 -2.49 -4.66
N THR A 271 -20.31 -2.27 -5.06
CA THR A 271 -21.45 -3.09 -4.64
C THR A 271 -21.64 -4.30 -5.54
N THR A 272 -21.07 -4.26 -6.76
CA THR A 272 -21.27 -5.25 -7.84
C THR A 272 -22.73 -5.41 -8.26
N LEU A 273 -23.59 -4.48 -7.84
CA LEU A 273 -24.98 -4.42 -8.24
C LEU A 273 -25.10 -3.67 -9.57
N PRO A 274 -26.08 -4.02 -10.43
CA PRO A 274 -26.32 -3.28 -11.66
C PRO A 274 -26.51 -1.78 -11.39
N VAL A 275 -25.84 -0.95 -12.17
CA VAL A 275 -26.05 0.51 -12.11
C VAL A 275 -27.46 0.87 -12.58
N ALA A 276 -27.89 2.09 -12.26
CA ALA A 276 -29.17 2.61 -12.72
C ALA A 276 -29.32 2.58 -14.25
N ASP A 277 -30.56 2.52 -14.72
CA ASP A 277 -30.90 2.50 -16.15
C ASP A 277 -30.36 3.72 -16.90
N GLY A 278 -30.06 3.53 -18.18
CA GLY A 278 -29.70 4.63 -19.09
C GLY A 278 -28.21 4.75 -19.43
N PHE A 279 -27.35 3.88 -18.89
CA PHE A 279 -25.97 3.79 -19.38
C PHE A 279 -25.97 3.37 -20.84
N MET A 280 -25.26 4.12 -21.68
CA MET A 280 -25.13 3.80 -23.10
C MET A 280 -23.96 2.84 -23.29
N VAL A 281 -24.27 1.65 -23.82
CA VAL A 281 -23.27 0.65 -24.21
C VAL A 281 -23.11 0.70 -25.72
N TYR A 282 -21.86 0.77 -26.17
CA TYR A 282 -21.48 0.79 -27.58
C TYR A 282 -20.77 -0.51 -27.95
N VAL A 283 -21.21 -1.14 -29.04
CA VAL A 283 -20.62 -2.37 -29.57
C VAL A 283 -20.17 -2.12 -31.00
N THR A 284 -18.88 -2.28 -31.24
CA THR A 284 -18.24 -2.06 -32.55
C THR A 284 -17.71 -3.38 -33.08
N ASP A 285 -18.10 -3.77 -34.30
CA ASP A 285 -17.60 -4.98 -34.94
C ASP A 285 -16.22 -4.77 -35.61
N THR A 286 -15.64 -5.85 -36.14
CA THR A 286 -14.34 -5.81 -36.83
C THR A 286 -14.33 -4.95 -38.11
N ASN A 287 -15.49 -4.63 -38.67
CA ASN A 287 -15.64 -3.75 -39.83
C ASN A 287 -15.79 -2.27 -39.42
N GLY A 288 -15.78 -1.96 -38.13
CA GLY A 288 -15.99 -0.63 -37.58
C GLY A 288 -17.46 -0.20 -37.50
N VAL A 289 -18.42 -1.11 -37.75
CA VAL A 289 -19.84 -0.82 -37.61
C VAL A 289 -20.19 -0.80 -36.13
N SER A 290 -20.71 0.33 -35.66
CA SER A 290 -21.07 0.52 -34.26
C SER A 290 -22.57 0.51 -34.05
N THR A 291 -23.02 -0.19 -33.03
CA THR A 291 -24.39 -0.20 -32.53
C THR A 291 -24.39 0.20 -31.06
N SER A 292 -25.50 0.75 -30.58
CA SER A 292 -25.61 1.11 -29.17
C SER A 292 -26.98 0.77 -28.59
N ALA A 293 -26.99 0.52 -27.29
CA ALA A 293 -28.20 0.27 -26.53
C ALA A 293 -28.04 0.88 -25.13
N ALA A 294 -29.13 1.46 -24.62
CA ALA A 294 -29.19 1.89 -23.24
C ALA A 294 -29.43 0.68 -22.33
N THR A 295 -28.84 0.70 -21.13
CA THR A 295 -29.09 -0.33 -20.12
C THR A 295 -30.52 -0.25 -19.58
N THR A 296 -31.11 -1.41 -19.28
CA THR A 296 -32.35 -1.59 -18.51
C THR A 296 -32.10 -2.66 -17.46
N GLY A 297 -32.34 -2.35 -16.19
CA GLY A 297 -31.83 -3.11 -15.05
C GLY A 297 -30.30 -3.20 -15.02
N GLY A 298 -29.60 -2.18 -15.51
CA GLY A 298 -28.13 -2.18 -15.69
C GLY A 298 -27.60 -3.10 -16.81
N THR A 299 -28.48 -3.72 -17.59
CA THR A 299 -28.11 -4.63 -18.69
C THR A 299 -28.49 -4.07 -20.07
N ALA A 300 -27.59 -4.22 -21.04
CA ALA A 300 -27.85 -4.02 -22.47
C ALA A 300 -27.67 -5.35 -23.24
N THR A 301 -28.49 -5.60 -24.27
CA THR A 301 -28.44 -6.84 -25.07
C THR A 301 -28.35 -6.54 -26.55
N PHE A 302 -27.55 -7.33 -27.27
CA PHE A 302 -27.30 -7.16 -28.71
C PHE A 302 -27.56 -8.48 -29.44
N GLY A 303 -28.39 -8.43 -30.48
CA GLY A 303 -28.87 -9.59 -31.24
C GLY A 303 -29.85 -9.20 -32.35
N PRO A 304 -30.34 -10.16 -33.16
CA PRO A 304 -30.18 -11.62 -33.02
C PRO A 304 -28.86 -12.18 -33.57
N THR A 305 -28.02 -11.36 -34.20
CA THR A 305 -26.70 -11.76 -34.73
C THR A 305 -25.65 -10.73 -34.33
N VAL A 306 -24.49 -11.19 -33.87
CA VAL A 306 -23.32 -10.37 -33.53
C VAL A 306 -22.13 -10.98 -34.26
N ASP A 307 -21.38 -10.14 -34.98
CA ASP A 307 -20.19 -10.56 -35.73
C ASP A 307 -18.95 -10.45 -34.84
N PHE A 308 -18.71 -11.51 -34.05
CA PHE A 308 -17.56 -11.58 -33.15
C PHE A 308 -16.23 -11.75 -33.92
N PRO A 309 -15.10 -11.27 -33.38
CA PRO A 309 -14.98 -10.54 -32.11
C PRO A 309 -15.46 -9.09 -32.21
N VAL A 310 -15.95 -8.53 -31.10
CA VAL A 310 -16.40 -7.13 -31.03
C VAL A 310 -15.65 -6.34 -29.96
N SER A 311 -15.68 -5.02 -30.06
CA SER A 311 -15.28 -4.11 -28.99
C SER A 311 -16.52 -3.61 -28.26
N VAL A 312 -16.48 -3.60 -26.93
CA VAL A 312 -17.57 -3.11 -26.07
C VAL A 312 -17.06 -1.90 -25.29
N SER A 313 -17.74 -0.76 -25.39
CA SER A 313 -17.37 0.47 -24.70
C SER A 313 -18.51 1.06 -23.89
N ILE A 314 -18.19 1.66 -22.75
CA ILE A 314 -19.06 2.57 -21.99
C ILE A 314 -18.40 3.93 -21.86
N TYR A 315 -19.19 4.97 -22.10
CA TYR A 315 -18.77 6.37 -22.02
C TYR A 315 -19.80 7.16 -21.22
N ASP A 316 -19.46 7.50 -19.99
CA ASP A 316 -20.29 8.34 -19.13
C ASP A 316 -19.39 9.35 -18.40
N GLU A 317 -19.71 10.64 -18.48
CA GLU A 317 -18.86 11.71 -17.96
C GLU A 317 -18.68 11.66 -16.44
N GLY A 318 -19.59 11.00 -15.70
CA GLY A 318 -19.45 10.78 -14.26
C GLY A 318 -18.51 9.63 -13.88
N TYR A 319 -18.03 8.86 -14.87
CA TYR A 319 -17.30 7.62 -14.66
C TYR A 319 -16.00 7.58 -15.50
N THR A 320 -15.10 6.71 -15.09
CA THR A 320 -13.98 6.27 -15.93
C THR A 320 -14.53 5.56 -17.14
N TYR A 321 -14.07 5.97 -18.32
CA TYR A 321 -14.46 5.30 -19.56
C TYR A 321 -13.84 3.91 -19.58
N MET A 322 -14.56 2.94 -20.13
CA MET A 322 -14.05 1.58 -20.24
C MET A 322 -14.31 1.01 -21.62
N THR A 323 -13.31 0.35 -22.17
CA THR A 323 -13.40 -0.39 -23.44
C THR A 323 -12.80 -1.78 -23.27
N LEU A 324 -13.56 -2.81 -23.69
CA LEU A 324 -13.11 -4.19 -23.79
C LEU A 324 -12.96 -4.53 -25.27
N LEU A 325 -11.75 -4.90 -25.69
CA LEU A 325 -11.44 -5.25 -27.08
C LEU A 325 -11.49 -6.75 -27.30
N ALA A 326 -11.83 -7.15 -28.52
CA ALA A 326 -11.83 -8.53 -28.97
C ALA A 326 -12.68 -9.49 -28.11
N VAL A 327 -13.82 -9.00 -27.63
CA VAL A 327 -14.83 -9.80 -26.92
C VAL A 327 -15.38 -10.86 -27.88
N ALA A 328 -15.33 -12.13 -27.46
CA ALA A 328 -15.78 -13.27 -28.25
C ALA A 328 -16.25 -14.42 -27.34
N PRO A 329 -17.13 -15.32 -27.83
CA PRO A 329 -17.54 -16.50 -27.08
C PRO A 329 -16.40 -17.49 -26.87
N LYS A 330 -16.42 -18.16 -25.72
CA LYS A 330 -15.50 -19.26 -25.41
C LYS A 330 -15.71 -20.43 -26.37
N SER A 331 -14.70 -21.29 -26.48
CA SER A 331 -14.76 -22.46 -27.35
C SER A 331 -15.94 -23.37 -26.99
N GLY A 332 -16.85 -23.58 -27.94
CA GLY A 332 -18.07 -24.39 -27.74
C GLY A 332 -19.29 -23.59 -27.29
N GLU A 333 -19.14 -22.29 -27.05
CA GLU A 333 -20.24 -21.38 -26.72
C GLU A 333 -20.66 -20.55 -27.95
N SER A 334 -21.88 -20.01 -27.89
CA SER A 334 -22.45 -19.16 -28.95
C SER A 334 -22.88 -17.79 -28.42
N ARG A 335 -22.62 -17.53 -27.14
CA ARG A 335 -23.10 -16.38 -26.40
C ARG A 335 -22.00 -15.85 -25.52
N VAL A 336 -22.02 -14.56 -25.26
CA VAL A 336 -21.11 -13.88 -24.35
C VAL A 336 -21.93 -13.04 -23.39
N ASP A 337 -21.63 -13.16 -22.11
CA ASP A 337 -22.11 -12.22 -21.10
C ASP A 337 -20.91 -11.46 -20.54
N VAL A 338 -20.93 -10.15 -20.71
CA VAL A 338 -19.82 -9.28 -20.38
C VAL A 338 -20.18 -8.45 -19.17
N PHE A 339 -19.24 -8.38 -18.23
CA PHE A 339 -19.35 -7.56 -17.04
C PHE A 339 -18.43 -6.36 -17.14
N ILE A 340 -18.98 -5.17 -16.95
CA ILE A 340 -18.22 -3.91 -16.99
C ILE A 340 -18.42 -3.16 -15.67
N PRO A 341 -17.39 -3.04 -14.84
CA PRO A 341 -17.47 -2.20 -13.66
C PRO A 341 -17.44 -0.72 -14.07
N ALA A 342 -18.48 0.01 -13.68
CA ALA A 342 -18.53 1.46 -13.75
C ALA A 342 -17.81 2.03 -12.52
N THR A 343 -16.65 2.62 -12.77
CA THR A 343 -15.83 3.28 -11.75
C THR A 343 -16.17 4.77 -11.73
N PRO A 344 -16.82 5.30 -10.67
CA PRO A 344 -17.10 6.71 -10.59
C PRO A 344 -15.80 7.52 -10.54
N ILE A 345 -15.80 8.72 -11.10
CA ILE A 345 -14.65 9.62 -10.98
C ILE A 345 -14.60 10.13 -9.54
N THR A 346 -13.46 9.90 -8.88
CA THR A 346 -13.24 10.27 -7.48
C THR A 346 -12.34 11.48 -7.38
N SER A 347 -12.59 12.34 -6.40
CA SER A 347 -11.65 13.42 -6.05
C SER A 347 -11.75 13.80 -4.58
N ALA A 348 -10.59 14.13 -4.01
CA ALA A 348 -10.48 14.68 -2.67
C ALA A 348 -9.48 15.83 -2.65
N VAL A 349 -9.86 16.91 -1.98
CA VAL A 349 -8.97 18.02 -1.63
C VAL A 349 -9.03 18.18 -0.12
N VAL A 350 -7.86 18.09 0.52
CA VAL A 350 -7.69 18.24 1.96
C VAL A 350 -6.69 19.36 2.21
N VAL A 351 -7.07 20.34 3.04
CA VAL A 351 -6.21 21.49 3.38
C VAL A 351 -6.26 21.72 4.89
N GLN A 352 -5.10 21.84 5.55
CA GLN A 352 -5.04 22.25 6.95
C GLN A 352 -5.16 23.78 7.06
N ASN A 353 -5.96 24.28 8.00
CA ASN A 353 -6.04 25.72 8.23
C ASN A 353 -4.73 26.31 8.79
N ALA A 354 -4.56 27.63 8.63
CA ALA A 354 -3.35 28.33 9.06
C ALA A 354 -3.10 28.26 10.58
N GLU A 355 -4.17 28.05 11.36
CA GLU A 355 -4.13 27.88 12.81
C GLU A 355 -3.83 26.44 13.25
N GLN A 356 -3.64 25.48 12.32
CA GLN A 356 -3.41 24.05 12.59
C GLN A 356 -4.49 23.37 13.44
N THR A 357 -5.70 23.93 13.48
CA THR A 357 -6.78 23.45 14.34
C THR A 357 -7.78 22.57 13.60
N GLU A 358 -7.94 22.74 12.29
CA GLU A 358 -8.97 22.07 11.50
C GLU A 358 -8.47 21.73 10.09
N PHE A 359 -9.03 20.65 9.53
CA PHE A 359 -8.89 20.27 8.13
C PHE A 359 -10.16 20.66 7.36
N LEU A 360 -9.98 21.19 6.16
CA LEU A 360 -11.03 21.52 5.21
C LEU A 360 -11.07 20.46 4.11
N TYR A 361 -12.26 19.94 3.80
CA TYR A 361 -12.44 18.81 2.89
C TYR A 361 -13.37 19.20 1.73
N THR A 362 -12.96 18.85 0.51
CA THR A 362 -13.84 18.76 -0.67
C THR A 362 -13.75 17.34 -1.19
N LEU A 363 -14.83 16.56 -1.05
CA LEU A 363 -14.87 15.13 -1.34
C LEU A 363 -15.94 14.85 -2.40
N ASN A 364 -15.62 14.00 -3.38
CA ASN A 364 -16.53 13.57 -4.43
C ASN A 364 -16.35 12.08 -4.71
N ASN A 365 -17.41 11.28 -4.52
CA ASN A 365 -17.42 9.82 -4.60
C ASN A 365 -16.44 9.11 -3.63
N VAL A 366 -16.03 9.79 -2.57
CA VAL A 366 -15.05 9.31 -1.58
C VAL A 366 -15.40 9.79 -0.18
N GLY A 367 -14.94 9.06 0.82
CA GLY A 367 -14.96 9.50 2.22
C GLY A 367 -13.53 9.68 2.75
N ALA A 368 -13.41 10.46 3.82
CA ALA A 368 -12.14 10.66 4.52
C ALA A 368 -12.20 10.10 5.94
N VAL A 369 -11.07 9.59 6.39
CA VAL A 369 -10.85 9.10 7.75
C VAL A 369 -9.67 9.87 8.30
N TYR A 370 -9.84 10.46 9.48
CA TYR A 370 -8.74 11.10 10.19
C TYR A 370 -8.61 10.54 11.59
N GLY A 371 -7.40 10.59 12.14
CA GLY A 371 -7.20 10.10 13.49
C GLY A 371 -5.75 10.19 13.92
N LYS A 372 -5.50 9.65 15.11
CA LYS A 372 -4.17 9.59 15.72
C LYS A 372 -3.77 8.14 15.91
N PRO A 373 -2.52 7.78 15.59
CA PRO A 373 -1.93 6.53 16.04
C PRO A 373 -1.81 6.56 17.56
N ASP A 374 -2.19 5.46 18.20
CA ASP A 374 -2.07 5.28 19.64
C ASP A 374 -0.92 4.30 19.94
N PHE A 375 0.18 4.88 20.43
CA PHE A 375 1.41 4.19 20.82
C PHE A 375 1.38 3.68 22.28
N SER A 376 0.22 3.67 22.95
CA SER A 376 0.12 3.25 24.35
C SER A 376 0.48 1.78 24.58
N ALA A 377 0.28 0.93 23.58
CA ALA A 377 0.67 -0.48 23.62
C ALA A 377 2.09 -0.74 23.08
N VAL A 378 2.73 0.25 22.44
CA VAL A 378 4.10 0.15 21.91
C VAL A 378 5.09 0.22 23.07
N GLN A 379 5.83 -0.88 23.27
CA GLN A 379 6.74 -1.05 24.40
C GLN A 379 8.11 -0.39 24.19
N GLN A 380 8.51 -0.10 22.94
CA GLN A 380 9.78 0.57 22.69
C GLN A 380 9.79 2.00 23.22
N THR A 381 10.97 2.43 23.65
CA THR A 381 11.24 3.80 24.10
C THR A 381 11.99 4.55 23.01
N GLY A 382 11.56 5.77 22.71
CA GLY A 382 12.22 6.67 21.77
C GLY A 382 11.63 8.07 21.89
N GLU A 383 12.41 9.09 21.52
CA GLU A 383 11.98 10.48 21.58
C GLU A 383 11.11 10.90 20.39
N ILE A 384 11.17 10.14 19.28
CA ILE A 384 10.43 10.40 18.06
C ILE A 384 9.35 9.33 17.89
N GLU A 385 8.12 9.75 17.66
CA GLU A 385 7.03 8.85 17.24
C GLU A 385 6.77 9.06 15.75
N VAL A 386 6.86 7.97 14.97
CA VAL A 386 6.60 7.99 13.52
C VAL A 386 5.56 6.92 13.20
N SER A 387 4.63 7.24 12.31
CA SER A 387 3.73 6.23 11.73
C SER A 387 3.34 6.54 10.29
N LEU A 388 2.89 5.49 9.62
CA LEU A 388 2.26 5.49 8.31
C LEU A 388 0.87 4.90 8.46
N SER A 389 -0.14 5.62 7.97
CA SER A 389 -1.53 5.17 7.98
C SER A 389 -2.15 5.30 6.61
N GLY A 390 -3.01 4.34 6.27
CA GLY A 390 -3.73 4.33 5.00
C GLY A 390 -4.96 3.44 5.04
N LEU A 391 -5.70 3.41 3.94
CA LEU A 391 -6.79 2.46 3.73
C LEU A 391 -6.31 1.28 2.88
N SER A 392 -7.07 0.19 2.88
CA SER A 392 -6.80 -0.96 2.02
C SER A 392 -6.77 -0.56 0.53
N LEU A 393 -5.78 -1.09 -0.18
CA LEU A 393 -5.44 -0.79 -1.57
C LEU A 393 -6.18 -1.76 -2.50
N THR A 394 -7.01 -1.26 -3.41
CA THR A 394 -7.77 -2.08 -4.36
C THR A 394 -7.04 -2.23 -5.70
N SER A 395 -7.58 -1.64 -6.78
CA SER A 395 -7.04 -1.73 -8.15
C SER A 395 -5.80 -0.85 -8.37
N SER A 396 -5.53 0.11 -7.48
CA SER A 396 -4.46 1.10 -7.61
C SER A 396 -3.05 0.53 -7.44
N LEU A 397 -2.91 -0.74 -7.02
CA LEU A 397 -1.62 -1.42 -6.88
C LEU A 397 -0.91 -1.72 -8.21
N PHE A 398 -1.62 -1.66 -9.32
CA PHE A 398 -1.01 -1.78 -10.64
C PHE A 398 -0.61 -0.43 -11.21
N GLU A 399 -0.85 0.65 -10.47
CA GLU A 399 -0.51 2.02 -10.80
C GLU A 399 0.17 2.62 -9.57
N LEU A 400 1.17 1.89 -9.04
CA LEU A 400 1.85 2.23 -7.79
C LEU A 400 2.30 3.69 -7.83
N ASP A 401 1.58 4.49 -7.06
CA ASP A 401 1.91 5.84 -6.69
C ASP A 401 2.09 5.82 -5.18
N LEU A 402 3.17 6.40 -4.67
CA LEU A 402 3.42 6.43 -3.24
C LEU A 402 2.28 7.18 -2.52
N ASP A 403 1.69 8.19 -3.17
CA ASP A 403 0.50 8.91 -2.66
C ASP A 403 -0.69 7.98 -2.37
N LEU A 404 -0.81 6.84 -3.05
CA LEU A 404 -1.86 5.85 -2.78
C LEU A 404 -1.60 5.07 -1.49
N ILE A 405 -0.33 4.91 -1.11
CA ILE A 405 0.08 4.14 0.07
C ILE A 405 0.07 5.04 1.30
N ILE A 406 0.68 6.22 1.20
CA ILE A 406 0.91 7.12 2.34
C ILE A 406 0.04 8.38 2.31
N GLY A 407 -0.95 8.41 1.43
CA GLY A 407 -1.90 9.52 1.29
C GLY A 407 -1.34 10.70 0.48
N PRO A 408 -2.24 11.56 -0.07
CA PRO A 408 -1.83 12.72 -0.83
C PRO A 408 -1.02 13.71 0.02
N PRO A 409 -0.09 14.48 -0.59
CA PRO A 409 0.61 15.55 0.11
C PRO A 409 -0.38 16.62 0.58
N ILE A 410 -0.25 17.01 1.85
CA ILE A 410 -1.01 18.12 2.43
C ILE A 410 -0.03 19.17 2.95
N GLU A 411 -0.36 20.44 2.72
CA GLU A 411 0.39 21.54 3.33
C GLU A 411 0.17 21.49 4.85
N GLN A 412 1.26 21.21 5.58
CA GLN A 412 1.30 21.21 7.03
C GLN A 412 2.23 22.31 7.53
N TYR A 413 1.78 23.04 8.54
CA TYR A 413 2.64 23.98 9.27
C TYR A 413 3.45 23.17 10.29
N LEU A 414 4.77 23.39 10.35
CA LEU A 414 5.65 22.71 11.30
C LEU A 414 5.96 23.64 12.48
N PRO A 415 5.81 23.19 13.74
CA PRO A 415 6.07 24.03 14.91
C PRO A 415 7.57 24.35 15.10
N SER A 416 7.85 25.29 16.00
CA SER A 416 9.21 25.64 16.43
C SER A 416 10.00 24.40 16.89
N PRO A 417 11.30 24.25 16.53
CA PRO A 417 12.19 25.26 15.96
C PRO A 417 12.17 25.40 14.43
N ILE A 418 11.33 24.63 13.72
CA ILE A 418 11.34 24.59 12.24
C ILE A 418 10.60 25.80 11.65
N ASP A 419 9.39 26.10 12.15
CA ASP A 419 8.56 27.27 11.80
C ASP A 419 8.42 27.51 10.27
N GLN A 420 8.03 26.46 9.54
CA GLN A 420 7.87 26.49 8.07
C GLN A 420 6.61 25.74 7.63
N VAL A 421 6.12 26.03 6.41
CA VAL A 421 5.12 25.21 5.73
C VAL A 421 5.85 24.14 4.92
N ALA A 422 5.38 22.91 5.03
CA ALA A 422 5.92 21.76 4.33
C ALA A 422 4.78 20.91 3.76
N GLU A 423 4.98 20.32 2.58
CA GLU A 423 4.07 19.32 2.05
C GLU A 423 4.44 17.96 2.66
N ILE A 424 3.59 17.45 3.54
CA ILE A 424 3.78 16.12 4.14
C ILE A 424 2.61 15.23 3.68
N PRO A 425 2.89 14.03 3.16
CA PRO A 425 1.87 13.03 2.87
C PRO A 425 0.92 12.84 4.06
N SER A 426 -0.38 12.89 3.79
CA SER A 426 -1.41 12.91 4.81
C SER A 426 -1.48 11.66 5.68
N GLY A 427 -0.94 10.53 5.23
CA GLY A 427 -0.81 9.29 6.00
C GLY A 427 0.39 9.26 6.95
N ILE A 428 1.35 10.18 6.83
CA ILE A 428 2.52 10.26 7.72
C ILE A 428 2.16 11.04 8.98
N THR A 429 2.48 10.47 10.14
CA THR A 429 2.48 11.20 11.41
C THR A 429 3.88 11.24 12.02
N LEU A 430 4.23 12.39 12.61
CA LEU A 430 5.50 12.63 13.29
C LEU A 430 5.27 13.41 14.58
N ALA A 431 5.88 12.99 15.68
CA ALA A 431 5.93 13.74 16.92
C ALA A 431 7.33 13.71 17.55
N PHE A 432 7.79 14.85 18.07
CA PHE A 432 9.06 15.00 18.78
C PHE A 432 8.94 16.13 19.81
N ASN A 433 9.05 15.82 21.12
CA ASN A 433 8.86 16.79 22.21
C ASN A 433 7.57 17.66 22.08
N GLY A 434 6.55 17.11 21.42
CA GLY A 434 5.32 17.80 21.02
C GLY A 434 4.84 17.30 19.64
N PRO A 435 3.58 17.57 19.27
CA PRO A 435 3.04 17.16 17.98
C PRO A 435 3.64 18.01 16.85
N ILE A 436 4.25 17.36 15.84
CA ILE A 436 4.67 18.02 14.58
C ILE A 436 3.58 17.81 13.53
N ALA A 437 3.27 16.55 13.24
CA ALA A 437 2.21 16.08 12.36
C ALA A 437 1.47 14.94 13.10
N SER A 438 0.53 15.27 13.98
CA SER A 438 -0.02 14.26 14.92
C SER A 438 -1.26 13.54 14.43
N THR A 439 -1.80 13.93 13.27
CA THR A 439 -3.07 13.43 12.75
C THR A 439 -2.85 12.97 11.33
N PHE A 440 -3.18 11.71 11.05
CA PHE A 440 -3.23 11.23 9.67
C PHE A 440 -4.59 11.55 9.07
N VAL A 441 -4.64 11.67 7.75
CA VAL A 441 -5.85 11.68 6.94
C VAL A 441 -5.69 10.65 5.84
N ALA A 442 -6.63 9.73 5.73
CA ALA A 442 -6.71 8.76 4.65
C ALA A 442 -8.02 8.96 3.89
N VAL A 443 -7.95 8.93 2.56
CA VAL A 443 -9.12 9.05 1.69
C VAL A 443 -9.33 7.71 1.01
N GLY A 444 -10.57 7.27 0.91
CA GLY A 444 -10.92 6.04 0.22
C GLY A 444 -12.32 6.07 -0.35
N GLU A 445 -12.62 5.07 -1.17
CA GLU A 445 -13.92 4.95 -1.81
C GLU A 445 -14.85 4.06 -0.96
N PRO A 446 -16.18 4.23 -1.06
CA PRO A 446 -17.18 3.38 -0.41
C PRO A 446 -17.11 1.87 -0.77
N PRO A 447 -17.89 1.01 -0.10
CA PRO A 447 -18.59 1.24 1.17
C PRO A 447 -17.78 0.78 2.38
N LEU A 448 -16.84 -0.16 2.22
CA LEU A 448 -16.06 -0.75 3.31
C LEU A 448 -14.59 -0.69 2.96
N ARG A 449 -13.78 -0.19 3.88
CA ARG A 449 -12.33 -0.23 3.81
C ARG A 449 -11.77 -0.67 5.15
N THR A 450 -10.55 -1.16 5.13
CA THR A 450 -9.80 -1.46 6.35
C THR A 450 -8.72 -0.40 6.53
N LEU A 451 -8.68 0.20 7.72
CA LEU A 451 -7.65 1.15 8.11
C LEU A 451 -6.46 0.35 8.66
N TRP A 452 -5.27 0.66 8.16
CA TRP A 452 -4.02 0.14 8.70
C TRP A 452 -3.14 1.29 9.15
N THR A 453 -2.34 1.02 10.18
CA THR A 453 -1.28 1.90 10.65
C THR A 453 -0.08 1.06 11.01
N VAL A 454 1.10 1.44 10.56
CA VAL A 454 2.38 0.88 11.00
C VAL A 454 3.23 2.02 11.55
N GLY A 455 3.77 1.87 12.76
CA GLY A 455 4.60 2.91 13.38
C GLY A 455 5.31 2.43 14.63
N GLY A 456 6.26 3.23 15.11
CA GLY A 456 7.02 2.93 16.31
C GLY A 456 7.68 4.16 16.92
N ARG A 457 8.45 3.92 17.99
CA ARG A 457 9.25 4.95 18.66
C ARG A 457 10.71 4.81 18.27
N VAL A 458 11.30 5.89 17.76
CA VAL A 458 12.70 5.93 17.34
C VAL A 458 13.51 6.78 18.31
N SER A 459 14.67 6.24 18.69
CA SER A 459 15.63 6.88 19.59
C SER A 459 16.60 7.78 18.83
N LEU A 460 16.70 9.04 19.26
CA LEU A 460 17.66 10.01 18.69
C LEU A 460 19.12 9.68 19.04
N PHE A 461 19.33 8.94 20.13
CA PHE A 461 20.68 8.49 20.49
C PHE A 461 21.25 7.53 19.46
N ASP A 462 20.39 6.68 18.90
CA ASP A 462 20.80 5.71 17.89
C ASP A 462 20.91 6.35 16.50
N ASN A 463 20.14 7.43 16.25
CA ASN A 463 20.08 8.09 14.93
C ASN A 463 19.97 9.62 15.04
N PRO A 464 21.10 10.33 15.29
CA PRO A 464 21.09 11.76 15.58
C PRO A 464 20.75 12.66 14.38
N THR A 465 20.84 12.16 13.14
CA THR A 465 20.54 12.92 11.91
C THR A 465 19.12 12.74 11.41
N LEU A 466 18.36 11.78 11.95
CA LEU A 466 17.04 11.39 11.41
C LEU A 466 16.08 12.56 11.19
N ILE A 467 16.01 13.48 12.16
CA ILE A 467 15.16 14.68 12.04
C ILE A 467 15.65 15.58 10.91
N GLN A 468 16.95 15.77 10.76
CA GLN A 468 17.51 16.59 9.68
C GLN A 468 17.34 15.95 8.32
N ASP A 469 17.43 14.62 8.24
CA ASP A 469 17.25 13.87 7.00
C ASP A 469 15.77 13.93 6.57
N ILE A 470 14.83 13.62 7.47
CA ILE A 470 13.39 13.73 7.20
C ILE A 470 13.02 15.18 6.85
N VAL A 471 13.41 16.17 7.65
CA VAL A 471 13.02 17.57 7.44
C VAL A 471 13.71 18.17 6.20
N GLY A 472 14.96 17.79 5.93
CA GLY A 472 15.70 18.21 4.75
C GLY A 472 15.06 17.70 3.46
N GLN A 473 14.62 16.45 3.46
CA GLN A 473 13.98 15.81 2.29
C GLN A 473 12.53 16.24 2.07
N VAL A 474 11.82 16.61 3.15
CA VAL A 474 10.51 17.26 3.06
C VAL A 474 10.58 18.61 2.33
N SER A 475 11.74 19.30 2.35
CA SER A 475 11.94 20.54 1.60
C SER A 475 12.27 20.33 0.11
N SER A 476 12.73 19.13 -0.28
CA SER A 476 13.03 18.78 -1.67
C SER A 476 11.89 18.08 -2.40
N ASN A 477 10.77 17.79 -1.71
CA ASN A 477 9.65 16.98 -2.22
C ASN A 477 10.10 15.61 -2.77
N ASP A 478 11.23 15.06 -2.29
CA ASP A 478 11.72 13.76 -2.72
C ASP A 478 11.22 12.68 -1.75
N LEU A 479 10.13 12.03 -2.15
CA LEU A 479 9.42 11.09 -1.31
C LEU A 479 10.14 9.74 -1.17
N GLY A 480 10.93 9.35 -2.18
CA GLY A 480 11.72 8.12 -2.13
C GLY A 480 12.78 8.18 -1.03
N ASP A 481 13.33 9.37 -0.85
CA ASP A 481 14.29 9.74 0.15
C ASP A 481 13.71 9.70 1.58
N ILE A 482 12.50 10.26 1.79
CA ILE A 482 11.79 10.21 3.09
C ILE A 482 11.49 8.76 3.49
N VAL A 483 11.00 7.96 2.54
CA VAL A 483 10.75 6.54 2.78
C VAL A 483 12.06 5.87 3.18
N ALA A 484 13.14 6.04 2.40
CA ALA A 484 14.46 5.47 2.67
C ALA A 484 15.01 5.81 4.06
N ALA A 485 14.76 7.02 4.56
CA ALA A 485 15.16 7.43 5.91
C ALA A 485 14.39 6.68 7.02
N ILE A 486 13.15 6.28 6.79
CA ILE A 486 12.29 5.59 7.77
C ILE A 486 12.47 4.06 7.69
N LEU A 487 12.90 3.52 6.54
CA LEU A 487 13.04 2.08 6.28
C LEU A 487 13.79 1.27 7.34
N PRO A 488 14.93 1.71 7.89
CA PRO A 488 15.68 0.93 8.88
C PRO A 488 14.88 0.65 10.17
N PHE A 489 13.83 1.44 10.43
CA PHE A 489 13.04 1.37 11.67
C PHE A 489 11.83 0.45 11.58
N PHE A 490 11.46 -0.07 10.40
CA PHE A 490 10.27 -0.91 10.24
C PHE A 490 10.31 -2.20 11.02
N ARG A 491 11.50 -2.73 11.31
CA ARG A 491 11.65 -3.91 12.18
C ARG A 491 11.21 -3.63 13.62
N ASP A 492 11.34 -2.39 14.05
CA ASP A 492 10.97 -1.94 15.39
C ASP A 492 9.58 -1.31 15.40
N PHE A 493 8.78 -1.48 14.35
CA PHE A 493 7.43 -0.94 14.32
C PHE A 493 6.41 -1.93 14.88
N SER A 494 5.21 -1.40 15.12
CA SER A 494 4.02 -2.14 15.46
C SER A 494 2.91 -1.76 14.49
N SER A 495 2.05 -2.71 14.21
CA SER A 495 0.88 -2.62 13.36
C SER A 495 -0.39 -2.46 14.20
N GLY A 496 -1.32 -1.69 13.65
CA GLY A 496 -2.67 -1.51 14.14
C GLY A 496 -3.65 -1.54 12.97
N VAL A 497 -4.76 -2.23 13.15
CA VAL A 497 -5.74 -2.49 12.09
C VAL A 497 -7.16 -2.29 12.63
N VAL A 498 -8.00 -1.61 11.85
CA VAL A 498 -9.44 -1.47 12.09
C VAL A 498 -10.20 -1.98 10.86
N ILE A 499 -10.76 -3.18 10.98
CA ILE A 499 -11.52 -3.86 9.93
C ILE A 499 -12.95 -3.33 9.80
N GLY A 500 -13.51 -3.45 8.59
CA GLY A 500 -14.95 -3.23 8.35
C GLY A 500 -15.40 -1.77 8.55
N MET A 501 -14.52 -0.82 8.28
CA MET A 501 -14.83 0.59 8.47
C MET A 501 -15.71 1.10 7.32
N PRO A 502 -16.92 1.62 7.59
CA PRO A 502 -17.78 2.14 6.56
C PRO A 502 -17.23 3.48 6.04
N ILE A 503 -16.99 3.54 4.74
CA ILE A 503 -16.66 4.77 4.02
C ILE A 503 -17.94 5.29 3.38
N VAL A 504 -18.32 6.52 3.74
CA VAL A 504 -19.51 7.20 3.23
C VAL A 504 -19.06 8.36 2.36
N ASP A 505 -19.62 8.44 1.15
CA ASP A 505 -19.33 9.52 0.21
C ASP A 505 -19.62 10.90 0.84
N GLY A 506 -18.66 11.82 0.70
CA GLY A 506 -18.72 13.17 1.23
C GLY A 506 -18.53 13.27 2.74
N ALA A 507 -18.40 12.14 3.45
CA ALA A 507 -18.32 12.11 4.91
C ALA A 507 -16.88 12.00 5.42
N VAL A 508 -16.66 12.56 6.61
CA VAL A 508 -15.39 12.51 7.33
C VAL A 508 -15.62 11.79 8.65
N THR A 509 -14.81 10.77 8.93
CA THR A 509 -14.93 9.94 10.13
C THR A 509 -13.66 10.03 10.98
N GLU A 510 -13.81 10.24 12.29
CA GLU A 510 -12.70 10.15 13.23
C GLU A 510 -12.48 8.70 13.64
N GLN A 511 -11.27 8.18 13.44
CA GLN A 511 -10.90 6.83 13.85
C GLN A 511 -9.43 6.78 14.25
N ASN A 512 -9.17 6.56 15.54
CA ASN A 512 -7.83 6.29 16.04
C ASN A 512 -7.46 4.82 15.84
N THR A 513 -6.15 4.55 15.74
CA THR A 513 -5.63 3.20 15.54
C THR A 513 -4.64 2.86 16.64
N VAL A 514 -4.90 1.78 17.39
CA VAL A 514 -3.98 1.32 18.43
C VAL A 514 -2.97 0.35 17.82
N LEU A 515 -1.68 0.68 17.97
CA LEU A 515 -0.56 -0.13 17.51
C LEU A 515 -0.26 -1.21 18.55
N LYS A 516 -0.55 -2.48 18.24
CA LYS A 516 -0.50 -3.57 19.23
C LYS A 516 0.40 -4.74 18.84
N VAL A 517 0.59 -4.99 17.54
CA VAL A 517 1.22 -6.22 17.05
C VAL A 517 2.54 -5.86 16.37
N PRO A 518 3.69 -6.38 16.81
CA PRO A 518 4.98 -6.00 16.22
C PRO A 518 5.12 -6.49 14.77
N THR A 519 5.95 -5.80 14.00
CA THR A 519 6.23 -6.09 12.58
C THR A 519 7.46 -7.00 12.39
N ASN A 520 7.67 -7.93 13.30
CA ASN A 520 8.88 -8.76 13.43
C ASN A 520 8.85 -10.07 12.62
N ILE A 521 7.86 -10.30 11.76
CA ILE A 521 7.98 -11.37 10.77
C ILE A 521 8.94 -10.89 9.70
N GLU A 522 10.07 -11.58 9.59
CA GLU A 522 11.04 -11.33 8.53
C GLU A 522 10.93 -12.38 7.44
N THR A 523 10.90 -11.92 6.19
CA THR A 523 11.02 -12.79 5.02
C THR A 523 11.98 -12.17 4.01
N THR A 524 12.84 -13.00 3.45
CA THR A 524 13.77 -12.63 2.39
C THR A 524 13.14 -12.85 1.01
N LEU A 525 13.30 -11.89 0.10
CA LEU A 525 12.85 -11.97 -1.27
C LEU A 525 14.03 -12.26 -2.21
N PRO A 526 14.07 -13.41 -2.91
CA PRO A 526 15.16 -13.78 -3.81
C PRO A 526 14.98 -13.20 -5.22
N ILE A 527 14.84 -11.87 -5.33
CA ILE A 527 14.74 -11.20 -6.63
C ILE A 527 16.08 -10.56 -7.02
N GLN A 528 16.51 -10.82 -8.25
CA GLN A 528 17.76 -10.38 -8.83
C GLN A 528 17.59 -9.03 -9.54
N GLY A 529 18.33 -8.02 -9.08
CA GLY A 529 18.50 -6.72 -9.73
C GLY A 529 17.21 -5.96 -10.03
N LEU A 530 17.37 -4.76 -10.59
CA LEU A 530 16.26 -3.95 -11.09
C LEU A 530 16.19 -4.02 -12.61
N VAL A 531 15.00 -3.74 -13.17
CA VAL A 531 14.84 -3.74 -14.62
C VAL A 531 15.61 -2.57 -15.21
N GLN A 532 16.58 -2.87 -16.06
CA GLN A 532 17.30 -1.85 -16.81
C GLN A 532 16.59 -1.58 -18.13
N THR A 533 16.36 -0.31 -18.43
CA THR A 533 15.88 0.10 -19.76
C THR A 533 16.92 0.88 -20.54
N SER A 534 16.75 0.96 -21.85
CA SER A 534 17.59 1.78 -22.73
C SER A 534 17.47 3.29 -22.45
N THR A 535 16.44 3.73 -21.72
CA THR A 535 16.08 5.15 -21.55
C THR A 535 15.89 5.61 -20.10
N SER A 536 15.80 4.70 -19.14
CA SER A 536 15.70 4.96 -17.68
C SER A 536 16.26 3.79 -16.87
N VAL A 537 16.82 4.08 -15.70
CA VAL A 537 17.19 3.07 -14.70
C VAL A 537 16.13 3.13 -13.61
N GLN A 538 15.56 1.99 -13.22
CA GLN A 538 14.78 1.90 -12.00
C GLN A 538 15.74 2.02 -10.82
N ASP A 539 15.47 2.95 -9.91
CA ASP A 539 16.34 3.33 -8.79
C ASP A 539 15.70 3.07 -7.42
N LEU A 540 14.46 2.58 -7.39
CA LEU A 540 13.75 2.19 -6.17
C LEU A 540 13.12 0.81 -6.31
N ALA A 541 13.47 -0.11 -5.41
CA ALA A 541 12.72 -1.32 -5.13
C ALA A 541 11.78 -1.04 -3.95
N LEU A 542 10.48 -1.24 -4.10
CA LEU A 542 9.48 -1.17 -3.03
C LEU A 542 8.88 -2.55 -2.81
N VAL A 543 8.85 -2.99 -1.57
CA VAL A 543 8.22 -4.26 -1.18
C VAL A 543 7.16 -3.97 -0.13
N ILE A 544 5.94 -4.43 -0.39
CA ILE A 544 4.78 -4.29 0.50
C ILE A 544 4.35 -5.69 0.90
N GLY A 545 4.44 -5.99 2.20
CA GLY A 545 3.89 -7.20 2.81
C GLY A 545 2.55 -6.92 3.45
N GLY A 546 1.58 -7.80 3.26
CA GLY A 546 0.25 -7.52 3.76
C GLY A 546 -0.74 -8.66 3.64
N ALA A 547 -2.00 -8.32 3.87
CA ALA A 547 -3.15 -9.21 3.82
C ALA A 547 -4.05 -8.85 2.63
N VAL A 548 -4.29 -9.78 1.71
CA VAL A 548 -5.34 -9.63 0.70
C VAL A 548 -6.65 -10.07 1.32
N MET A 549 -7.57 -9.12 1.42
CA MET A 549 -8.92 -9.30 1.93
C MET A 549 -9.90 -9.41 0.75
N PRO A 550 -10.67 -10.51 0.65
CA PRO A 550 -11.69 -10.66 -0.38
C PRO A 550 -12.63 -9.45 -0.42
N GLY A 551 -12.72 -8.79 -1.58
CA GLY A 551 -13.57 -7.62 -1.79
C GLY A 551 -13.12 -6.31 -1.12
N GLN A 552 -12.00 -6.27 -0.40
CA GLN A 552 -11.45 -5.03 0.21
C GLN A 552 -10.04 -4.67 -0.28
N GLY A 553 -9.35 -5.58 -0.97
CA GLY A 553 -8.03 -5.35 -1.56
C GLY A 553 -6.87 -5.78 -0.66
N LEU A 554 -5.67 -5.28 -0.95
CA LEU A 554 -4.46 -5.49 -0.16
C LEU A 554 -4.42 -4.52 1.03
N LEU A 555 -4.14 -5.05 2.20
CA LEU A 555 -3.87 -4.28 3.41
C LEU A 555 -2.39 -4.39 3.75
N PRO A 556 -1.60 -3.31 3.64
CA PRO A 556 -0.23 -3.28 4.11
C PRO A 556 -0.13 -3.59 5.62
N LEU A 557 0.75 -4.53 5.97
CA LEU A 557 1.13 -4.88 7.35
C LEU A 557 2.64 -4.71 7.59
N GLY A 558 3.38 -4.37 6.54
CA GLY A 558 4.79 -4.05 6.57
C GLY A 558 5.24 -3.58 5.20
N LEU A 559 6.34 -2.83 5.18
CA LEU A 559 6.97 -2.41 3.94
C LEU A 559 8.47 -2.32 4.14
N THR A 560 9.18 -2.51 3.04
CA THR A 560 10.62 -2.26 2.96
C THR A 560 10.92 -1.70 1.57
N ALA A 561 12.07 -1.07 1.42
CA ALA A 561 12.51 -0.59 0.11
C ALA A 561 14.05 -0.67 0.01
N GLY A 562 14.53 -0.66 -1.22
CA GLY A 562 15.94 -0.62 -1.56
C GLY A 562 16.17 0.47 -2.58
N VAL A 563 17.07 1.41 -2.30
CA VAL A 563 17.47 2.43 -3.26
C VAL A 563 18.74 1.99 -3.97
N ALA A 564 18.78 2.18 -5.29
CA ALA A 564 19.89 1.83 -6.15
C ALA A 564 20.21 3.00 -7.08
N HIS A 565 21.13 3.87 -6.64
CA HIS A 565 21.61 5.01 -7.44
C HIS A 565 22.84 4.62 -8.24
N LYS A 566 22.93 5.02 -9.51
CA LYS A 566 24.20 4.93 -10.24
C LYS A 566 25.08 6.12 -9.90
N ASP A 567 26.31 5.84 -9.47
CA ASP A 567 27.32 6.87 -9.29
C ASP A 567 27.86 7.38 -10.64
N MET A 568 28.76 8.37 -10.59
CA MET A 568 29.37 8.94 -11.80
C MET A 568 30.24 7.94 -12.58
N ASN A 569 30.62 6.81 -11.98
CA ASN A 569 31.40 5.75 -12.60
C ASN A 569 30.50 4.64 -13.20
N GLY A 570 29.18 4.74 -13.00
CA GLY A 570 28.20 3.75 -13.45
C GLY A 570 28.07 2.55 -12.52
N GLU A 571 28.64 2.60 -11.32
CA GLU A 571 28.51 1.60 -10.26
C GLU A 571 27.24 1.89 -9.44
N TYR A 572 26.54 0.83 -9.03
CA TYR A 572 25.37 0.99 -8.17
C TYR A 572 25.83 1.31 -6.75
N THR A 573 25.24 2.35 -6.17
CA THR A 573 25.45 2.85 -4.81
C THR A 573 24.09 2.99 -4.15
N GLY A 574 23.92 2.53 -2.92
CA GLY A 574 22.63 2.53 -2.23
C GLY A 574 22.49 1.37 -1.26
N THR A 575 21.28 1.17 -0.73
CA THR A 575 20.97 0.08 0.20
C THR A 575 20.65 -1.25 -0.49
N TYR A 576 20.56 -1.25 -1.82
CA TYR A 576 20.27 -2.42 -2.64
C TYR A 576 21.14 -2.45 -3.90
N ASP A 577 21.73 -3.59 -4.20
CA ASP A 577 22.44 -3.83 -5.47
C ASP A 577 21.41 -4.04 -6.60
N GLY A 578 21.17 -2.96 -7.35
CA GLY A 578 20.25 -2.96 -8.48
C GLY A 578 20.81 -3.57 -9.75
N ASP A 579 22.04 -4.08 -9.77
CA ASP A 579 22.65 -4.67 -10.97
C ASP A 579 22.05 -6.06 -11.29
N PRO A 580 21.36 -6.25 -12.43
CA PRO A 580 20.87 -7.56 -12.85
C PRO A 580 21.98 -8.48 -13.36
N THR A 581 23.24 -8.01 -13.46
CA THR A 581 24.38 -8.78 -13.98
C THR A 581 25.30 -9.34 -12.90
N THR A 582 25.13 -8.95 -11.63
CA THR A 582 25.81 -9.58 -10.50
C THR A 582 25.21 -10.96 -10.25
N ALA A 583 26.05 -12.00 -10.34
CA ALA A 583 25.58 -13.39 -10.35
C ALA A 583 25.05 -13.89 -8.99
N ASP A 584 25.32 -13.14 -7.92
CA ASP A 584 24.81 -13.38 -6.58
C ASP A 584 23.96 -12.16 -6.19
N VAL A 585 22.79 -12.39 -5.59
CA VAL A 585 22.07 -11.36 -4.84
C VAL A 585 22.94 -11.05 -3.62
N SER A 586 23.90 -10.14 -3.79
CA SER A 586 24.91 -9.82 -2.79
C SER A 586 24.25 -9.36 -1.48
N ASP A 587 23.09 -8.67 -1.59
CA ASP A 587 22.24 -8.24 -0.48
C ASP A 587 20.74 -8.42 -0.83
N PRO A 588 20.07 -9.49 -0.36
CA PRO A 588 18.66 -9.70 -0.66
C PRO A 588 17.76 -8.76 0.15
N ILE A 589 16.64 -8.35 -0.42
CA ILE A 589 15.67 -7.50 0.28
C ILE A 589 14.99 -8.32 1.38
N VAL A 590 15.07 -7.81 2.61
CA VAL A 590 14.36 -8.36 3.77
C VAL A 590 13.16 -7.49 4.09
N LEU A 591 11.98 -8.09 4.07
CA LEU A 591 10.72 -7.48 4.45
C LEU A 591 10.40 -7.84 5.90
N SER A 592 10.15 -6.81 6.71
CA SER A 592 9.58 -6.91 8.05
C SER A 592 8.09 -6.55 8.01
N MET A 593 7.23 -7.39 8.56
CA MET A 593 5.78 -7.19 8.58
C MET A 593 5.12 -7.80 9.82
N ALA A 594 3.92 -7.34 10.15
CA ALA A 594 3.11 -7.97 11.19
C ALA A 594 2.41 -9.24 10.65
N PRO A 595 2.08 -10.21 11.52
CA PRO A 595 1.17 -11.30 11.17
C PRO A 595 -0.21 -10.76 10.81
N LEU A 596 -1.05 -11.61 10.22
CA LEU A 596 -2.48 -11.38 10.26
C LEU A 596 -2.92 -11.25 11.73
N HIS A 597 -3.63 -10.16 12.02
CA HIS A 597 -4.09 -9.83 13.37
C HIS A 597 -5.40 -9.04 13.30
N SER A 598 -6.00 -8.75 14.45
CA SER A 598 -7.26 -7.98 14.58
C SER A 598 -8.43 -8.58 13.78
N GLY A 599 -8.43 -9.90 13.57
CA GLY A 599 -9.48 -10.61 12.82
C GLY A 599 -9.21 -10.80 11.33
N LEU A 600 -8.07 -10.32 10.82
CA LEU A 600 -7.65 -10.58 9.43
C LEU A 600 -7.46 -12.08 9.17
N GLU A 601 -7.15 -12.86 10.20
CA GLU A 601 -6.99 -14.30 10.18
C GLU A 601 -8.24 -15.01 9.64
N ALA A 602 -9.43 -14.42 9.79
CA ALA A 602 -10.72 -15.04 9.50
C ALA A 602 -11.04 -15.16 8.00
N GLY A 603 -10.25 -14.55 7.11
CA GLY A 603 -10.53 -14.62 5.67
C GLY A 603 -9.45 -14.09 4.76
N SER A 604 -8.40 -13.48 5.31
CA SER A 604 -7.33 -12.89 4.52
C SER A 604 -6.24 -13.90 4.20
N ARG A 605 -5.43 -13.57 3.20
CA ARG A 605 -4.25 -14.34 2.81
C ARG A 605 -3.05 -13.41 2.75
N TYR A 606 -1.88 -13.88 3.13
CA TYR A 606 -0.68 -13.08 2.94
C TYR A 606 -0.43 -12.88 1.45
N ALA A 607 -0.07 -11.64 1.10
CA ALA A 607 0.52 -11.32 -0.18
C ALA A 607 1.70 -10.39 0.02
N VAL A 608 2.69 -10.54 -0.85
CA VAL A 608 3.84 -9.67 -0.91
C VAL A 608 3.96 -9.17 -2.33
N VAL A 609 3.95 -7.85 -2.48
CA VAL A 609 4.16 -7.16 -3.76
C VAL A 609 5.57 -6.61 -3.73
N MET A 610 6.39 -7.01 -4.71
CA MET A 610 7.66 -6.35 -4.99
C MET A 610 7.53 -5.59 -6.30
N ALA A 611 7.89 -4.32 -6.29
CA ALA A 611 7.85 -3.47 -7.47
C ALA A 611 9.15 -2.64 -7.57
N ALA A 612 9.69 -2.55 -8.77
CA ALA A 612 10.74 -1.61 -9.10
C ALA A 612 10.12 -0.39 -9.79
N LEU A 613 10.57 0.79 -9.39
CA LEU A 613 10.02 2.10 -9.72
C LEU A 613 11.14 3.02 -10.22
N SER A 614 10.76 4.02 -11.01
CA SER A 614 11.63 5.13 -11.42
C SER A 614 11.10 6.47 -10.90
N PRO A 615 11.13 6.76 -9.58
CA PRO A 615 10.64 8.01 -9.00
C PRO A 615 11.18 9.27 -9.68
N ASN A 616 12.44 9.24 -10.13
CA ASN A 616 13.13 10.39 -10.74
C ASN A 616 13.25 10.31 -12.28
N GLY A 617 12.74 9.23 -12.89
CA GLY A 617 12.74 9.04 -14.34
C GLY A 617 11.59 9.81 -14.99
N GLY A 618 11.80 10.34 -16.20
CA GLY A 618 10.79 11.10 -16.95
C GLY A 618 9.62 10.27 -17.49
N GLY A 619 8.96 9.47 -16.64
CA GLY A 619 7.73 8.73 -16.89
C GLY A 619 7.47 7.63 -15.86
N ASN A 620 6.21 7.19 -15.73
CA ASN A 620 5.83 6.10 -14.81
C ASN A 620 6.24 4.73 -15.39
N HIS A 621 7.40 4.23 -14.95
CA HIS A 621 7.94 2.92 -15.33
C HIS A 621 7.97 1.99 -14.10
N THR A 622 7.02 1.07 -14.04
CA THR A 622 6.88 0.13 -12.93
C THR A 622 6.98 -1.29 -13.44
N SER A 623 7.74 -2.14 -12.74
CA SER A 623 7.76 -3.58 -12.98
C SER A 623 7.58 -4.29 -11.65
N GLY A 624 6.66 -5.25 -11.55
CA GLY A 624 6.34 -5.87 -10.28
C GLY A 624 5.88 -7.31 -10.35
N VAL A 625 6.06 -7.99 -9.23
CA VAL A 625 5.70 -9.39 -9.00
C VAL A 625 4.95 -9.49 -7.68
N VAL A 626 3.91 -10.34 -7.66
CA VAL A 626 3.06 -10.57 -6.49
C VAL A 626 3.12 -12.04 -6.09
N ALA A 627 3.66 -12.29 -4.90
CA ALA A 627 3.59 -13.60 -4.25
C ALA A 627 2.37 -13.65 -3.32
N ARG A 628 1.70 -14.81 -3.26
CA ARG A 628 0.57 -15.05 -2.37
C ARG A 628 0.75 -16.39 -1.65
N LEU A 629 0.42 -16.41 -0.37
CA LEU A 629 0.42 -17.64 0.42
C LEU A 629 -1.01 -18.20 0.54
N GLY A 630 -1.10 -19.50 0.82
CA GLY A 630 -2.39 -20.14 1.09
C GLY A 630 -3.02 -19.58 2.38
N ALA A 631 -4.35 -19.62 2.47
CA ALA A 631 -5.06 -19.22 3.69
C ALA A 631 -4.56 -20.03 4.90
N GLY A 632 -4.24 -19.34 6.00
CA GLY A 632 -3.69 -19.95 7.22
C GLY A 632 -2.25 -20.46 7.12
N SER A 633 -1.54 -20.21 6.02
CA SER A 633 -0.12 -20.58 5.88
C SER A 633 0.76 -19.60 6.66
N SER A 634 1.81 -20.13 7.30
CA SER A 634 2.90 -19.32 7.85
C SER A 634 3.68 -18.60 6.76
N VAL A 635 4.26 -17.45 7.10
CA VAL A 635 5.20 -16.72 6.24
C VAL A 635 6.57 -17.41 6.34
N PRO A 636 7.10 -17.96 5.23
CA PRO A 636 8.41 -18.60 5.26
C PRO A 636 9.54 -17.58 5.34
N ALA A 637 10.68 -17.94 5.94
CA ALA A 637 11.87 -17.07 5.97
C ALA A 637 12.42 -16.71 4.57
N LEU A 638 12.21 -17.58 3.58
CA LEU A 638 12.50 -17.31 2.17
C LEU A 638 11.20 -17.40 1.38
N LEU A 639 10.76 -16.28 0.82
CA LEU A 639 9.49 -16.22 0.12
C LEU A 639 9.58 -16.87 -1.27
N PRO A 640 8.72 -17.85 -1.59
CA PRO A 640 8.65 -18.40 -2.94
C PRO A 640 8.01 -17.37 -3.89
N MET A 641 8.85 -16.62 -4.60
CA MET A 641 8.41 -15.68 -5.62
C MET A 641 8.02 -16.43 -6.92
N PRO A 642 6.99 -15.97 -7.67
CA PRO A 642 6.65 -16.53 -8.98
C PRO A 642 7.82 -16.56 -9.98
N ARG A 643 8.73 -15.58 -9.87
CA ARG A 643 9.95 -15.44 -10.67
C ARG A 643 11.08 -14.89 -9.80
N THR A 644 12.32 -15.15 -10.21
CA THR A 644 13.55 -14.63 -9.58
C THR A 644 14.02 -13.32 -10.19
N GLU A 645 13.41 -12.89 -11.29
CA GLU A 645 13.69 -11.63 -11.99
C GLU A 645 12.36 -10.91 -12.22
N LEU A 646 12.40 -9.57 -12.20
CA LEU A 646 11.25 -8.73 -12.51
C LEU A 646 10.91 -8.80 -14.00
N PRO A 647 9.62 -8.74 -14.39
CA PRO A 647 9.23 -8.79 -15.79
C PRO A 647 9.82 -7.58 -16.56
N PRO A 648 10.37 -7.79 -17.77
CA PRO A 648 10.94 -6.70 -18.54
C PRO A 648 9.85 -5.73 -18.98
N LEU A 649 10.17 -4.43 -18.94
CA LEU A 649 9.26 -3.39 -19.42
C LEU A 649 9.03 -3.55 -20.94
N PRO A 650 7.82 -3.26 -21.46
CA PRO A 650 7.48 -3.36 -22.88
C PRO A 650 8.10 -2.22 -23.72
N GLU A 651 9.44 -2.10 -23.65
CA GLU A 651 10.22 -1.08 -24.34
C GLU A 651 10.03 -1.11 -25.86
N GLY A 652 9.95 0.08 -26.46
CA GLY A 652 9.66 0.23 -27.88
C GLY A 652 8.18 0.13 -28.23
N SER A 653 7.30 -0.03 -27.23
CA SER A 653 5.88 0.28 -27.40
C SER A 653 5.69 1.78 -27.67
N THR A 654 4.74 2.12 -28.52
CA THR A 654 4.51 3.52 -28.96
C THR A 654 3.03 3.82 -29.08
N TYR A 655 2.65 5.07 -28.85
CA TYR A 655 1.32 5.57 -29.19
C TYR A 655 1.42 6.55 -30.37
N ASP A 656 0.64 6.30 -31.42
CA ASP A 656 0.47 7.25 -32.54
C ASP A 656 -0.91 7.90 -32.43
N GLU A 657 -0.93 9.15 -31.96
CA GLU A 657 -2.13 9.96 -31.76
C GLU A 657 -2.93 10.13 -33.07
N ALA A 658 -2.25 10.33 -34.21
CA ALA A 658 -2.91 10.57 -35.49
C ALA A 658 -3.67 9.34 -36.00
N THR A 659 -3.18 8.14 -35.68
CA THR A 659 -3.83 6.88 -36.03
C THR A 659 -4.53 6.20 -34.86
N ARG A 660 -4.52 6.83 -33.67
CA ARG A 660 -5.04 6.30 -32.41
C ARG A 660 -4.56 4.88 -32.10
N THR A 661 -3.32 4.57 -32.49
CA THR A 661 -2.82 3.20 -32.46
C THR A 661 -1.72 3.05 -31.42
N VAL A 662 -1.95 2.17 -30.45
CA VAL A 662 -0.92 1.69 -29.52
C VAL A 662 -0.27 0.45 -30.13
N ARG A 663 1.03 0.53 -30.40
CA ARG A 663 1.85 -0.61 -30.80
C ARG A 663 2.51 -1.19 -29.56
N VAL A 664 2.29 -2.48 -29.33
CA VAL A 664 2.79 -3.19 -28.17
C VAL A 664 4.01 -4.00 -28.59
N THR A 665 5.14 -3.72 -27.96
CA THR A 665 6.39 -4.45 -28.12
C THR A 665 6.72 -5.11 -26.78
N LEU A 666 6.68 -6.44 -26.74
CA LEU A 666 6.97 -7.22 -25.53
C LEU A 666 8.43 -7.67 -25.52
N GLY A 667 8.98 -7.84 -24.32
CA GLY A 667 10.28 -8.46 -24.10
C GLY A 667 10.33 -9.90 -24.63
N ALA A 668 11.54 -10.39 -24.90
CA ALA A 668 11.71 -11.75 -25.43
C ALA A 668 11.21 -12.80 -24.42
N GLY A 669 10.30 -13.68 -24.85
CA GLY A 669 9.73 -14.74 -24.01
C GLY A 669 8.52 -14.32 -23.18
N GLU A 670 8.16 -13.04 -23.18
CA GLU A 670 7.00 -12.53 -22.45
C GLU A 670 5.69 -12.78 -23.22
N SER A 671 4.65 -13.21 -22.49
CA SER A 671 3.32 -13.49 -23.02
C SER A 671 2.27 -13.16 -21.96
N PRO A 672 2.01 -11.87 -21.68
CA PRO A 672 1.03 -11.47 -20.69
C PRO A 672 -0.35 -12.00 -21.08
N ALA A 673 -1.19 -12.25 -20.08
CA ALA A 673 -2.57 -12.67 -20.31
C ALA A 673 -3.41 -11.49 -20.83
N VAL A 674 -3.12 -10.28 -20.32
CA VAL A 674 -3.88 -9.07 -20.60
C VAL A 674 -2.94 -7.89 -20.84
N VAL A 675 -3.31 -7.06 -21.81
CA VAL A 675 -2.77 -5.72 -22.00
C VAL A 675 -3.84 -4.72 -21.62
N ARG A 676 -3.46 -3.70 -20.85
CA ARG A 676 -4.32 -2.61 -20.41
C ARG A 676 -3.70 -1.30 -20.85
N VAL A 677 -4.47 -0.44 -21.52
CA VAL A 677 -4.06 0.93 -21.87
C VAL A 677 -4.87 1.89 -21.01
N ILE A 678 -4.19 2.81 -20.33
CA ILE A 678 -4.82 3.83 -19.50
C ILE A 678 -4.50 5.18 -20.09
N LEU A 679 -5.52 5.98 -20.35
CA LEU A 679 -5.41 7.32 -20.87
C LEU A 679 -5.94 8.30 -19.84
N ALA A 680 -5.12 9.28 -19.45
CA ALA A 680 -5.51 10.28 -18.46
C ALA A 680 -6.34 11.41 -19.12
N GLY A 681 -7.55 11.70 -18.64
CA GLY A 681 -8.35 12.82 -19.11
C GLY A 681 -7.93 14.14 -18.44
N HIS A 682 -8.16 15.27 -19.13
CA HIS A 682 -7.94 16.61 -18.56
C HIS A 682 -8.92 17.00 -17.45
N ASP A 683 -10.07 16.31 -17.38
CA ASP A 683 -11.13 16.50 -16.40
C ASP A 683 -10.86 15.76 -15.08
N GLY A 684 -9.72 15.07 -14.97
CA GLY A 684 -9.41 14.18 -13.85
C GLY A 684 -10.05 12.79 -13.99
N GLY A 685 -10.87 12.56 -15.03
CA GLY A 685 -11.33 11.23 -15.38
C GLY A 685 -10.25 10.45 -16.14
N SER A 686 -10.41 9.13 -16.24
CA SER A 686 -9.53 8.29 -17.06
C SER A 686 -10.33 7.50 -18.09
N TRP A 687 -9.61 6.88 -19.01
CA TRP A 687 -10.13 5.89 -19.92
C TRP A 687 -9.25 4.65 -19.87
N VAL A 688 -9.85 3.50 -19.54
CA VAL A 688 -9.16 2.21 -19.47
C VAL A 688 -9.61 1.31 -20.62
N VAL A 689 -8.66 0.78 -21.37
CA VAL A 689 -8.89 -0.15 -22.48
C VAL A 689 -8.23 -1.48 -22.14
N TYR A 690 -9.01 -2.55 -22.07
CA TYR A 690 -8.51 -3.91 -21.86
C TYR A 690 -8.51 -4.71 -23.16
N ALA A 691 -7.43 -5.45 -23.37
CA ALA A 691 -7.14 -6.21 -24.58
C ALA A 691 -6.50 -7.56 -24.24
N PRO A 692 -6.75 -8.63 -25.02
CA PRO A 692 -5.95 -9.84 -25.00
C PRO A 692 -4.44 -9.56 -25.08
N GLY A 693 -3.65 -10.20 -24.24
CA GLY A 693 -2.22 -9.91 -24.15
C GLY A 693 -1.38 -10.31 -25.37
N ASN A 694 -1.97 -11.05 -26.33
CA ASN A 694 -1.33 -11.37 -27.61
C ASN A 694 -1.52 -10.30 -28.69
N MET A 695 -2.24 -9.21 -28.42
CA MET A 695 -2.39 -8.11 -29.37
C MET A 695 -1.14 -7.23 -29.43
N SER A 696 -0.56 -7.13 -30.62
CA SER A 696 0.60 -6.26 -30.89
C SER A 696 0.23 -4.86 -31.41
N SER A 697 -1.03 -4.66 -31.79
CA SER A 697 -1.55 -3.39 -32.30
C SER A 697 -2.97 -3.19 -31.81
N ILE A 698 -3.19 -2.11 -31.06
CA ILE A 698 -4.47 -1.75 -30.47
C ILE A 698 -4.90 -0.42 -31.09
N VAL A 699 -6.05 -0.40 -31.77
CA VAL A 699 -6.65 0.83 -32.29
C VAL A 699 -7.70 1.29 -31.31
N LEU A 700 -7.52 2.47 -30.72
CA LEU A 700 -8.43 3.04 -29.75
C LEU A 700 -9.68 3.57 -30.47
N PRO A 701 -10.90 3.19 -30.04
CA PRO A 701 -12.13 3.76 -30.61
C PRO A 701 -12.18 5.29 -30.39
N ASP A 702 -13.02 6.00 -31.14
CA ASP A 702 -13.18 7.45 -31.01
C ASP A 702 -14.48 7.76 -30.25
N PRO A 703 -14.42 8.16 -28.97
CA PRO A 703 -15.60 8.48 -28.17
C PRO A 703 -16.40 9.66 -28.74
N ALA A 704 -15.76 10.62 -29.40
CA ALA A 704 -16.44 11.77 -29.99
C ALA A 704 -17.31 11.33 -31.17
N ASN A 705 -16.89 10.31 -31.94
CA ASN A 705 -17.70 9.74 -33.01
C ASN A 705 -18.81 8.80 -32.51
N LEU A 706 -18.58 8.09 -31.41
CA LEU A 706 -19.52 7.09 -30.89
C LEU A 706 -20.59 7.69 -29.98
N ALA A 707 -20.18 8.49 -29.01
CA ALA A 707 -21.02 9.01 -27.94
C ALA A 707 -21.13 10.54 -27.94
N SER A 708 -20.37 11.23 -28.81
CA SER A 708 -20.28 12.70 -28.80
C SER A 708 -19.80 13.28 -27.47
N VAL A 709 -18.97 12.52 -26.76
CA VAL A 709 -18.32 12.93 -25.52
C VAL A 709 -16.88 13.37 -25.80
N TYR A 710 -16.26 14.03 -24.81
CA TYR A 710 -14.86 14.40 -24.87
C TYR A 710 -13.96 13.16 -25.01
N ASP A 711 -12.94 13.26 -25.85
CA ASP A 711 -11.96 12.19 -26.06
C ASP A 711 -10.82 12.33 -25.04
N ARG A 712 -10.65 11.31 -24.19
CA ARG A 712 -9.62 11.29 -23.16
C ARG A 712 -8.26 10.78 -23.68
N ALA A 713 -8.13 10.51 -24.98
CA ALA A 713 -6.91 9.98 -25.58
C ALA A 713 -5.82 11.01 -25.94
N ASP A 714 -6.04 12.29 -25.62
CA ASP A 714 -5.16 13.41 -25.99
C ASP A 714 -3.99 13.65 -25.00
N ASN A 715 -3.70 12.71 -24.11
CA ASN A 715 -2.82 12.89 -22.94
C ASN A 715 -1.89 11.69 -22.72
N ASP A 716 -1.20 11.67 -21.58
CA ASP A 716 -0.35 10.57 -21.13
C ASP A 716 -1.04 9.22 -21.27
N VAL A 717 -0.39 8.32 -22.02
CA VAL A 717 -0.86 6.96 -22.26
C VAL A 717 0.06 6.00 -21.51
N ASN A 718 -0.50 5.26 -20.56
CA ASN A 718 0.20 4.20 -19.87
C ASN A 718 -0.20 2.84 -20.44
N LEU A 719 0.80 2.03 -20.77
CA LEU A 719 0.64 0.65 -21.15
C LEU A 719 0.96 -0.24 -19.95
N SER A 720 0.01 -1.06 -19.51
CA SER A 720 0.25 -2.11 -18.53
C SER A 720 0.14 -3.49 -19.16
N THR A 721 1.01 -4.39 -18.74
CA THR A 721 0.88 -5.84 -19.01
C THR A 721 0.56 -6.55 -17.71
N LEU A 722 -0.32 -7.54 -17.75
CA LEU A 722 -0.72 -8.33 -16.58
C LEU A 722 -0.64 -9.82 -16.91
N SER A 723 -0.03 -10.58 -16.00
CA SER A 723 -0.04 -12.06 -16.01
C SER A 723 -0.68 -12.58 -14.73
N PHE A 724 -1.33 -13.73 -14.80
CA PHE A 724 -2.04 -14.32 -13.67
C PHE A 724 -1.29 -15.51 -13.08
N ALA A 725 -1.43 -15.72 -11.77
CA ALA A 725 -0.82 -16.84 -11.07
C ALA A 725 -1.36 -18.20 -11.55
N ASP A 726 -2.63 -18.24 -11.96
CA ASP A 726 -3.26 -19.42 -12.53
C ASP A 726 -3.25 -19.32 -14.07
N PRO A 727 -2.49 -20.17 -14.78
CA PRO A 727 -2.41 -20.13 -16.23
C PRO A 727 -3.71 -20.56 -16.93
N ALA A 728 -4.69 -21.11 -16.20
CA ALA A 728 -6.01 -21.39 -16.73
C ALA A 728 -6.91 -20.15 -16.82
N ILE A 729 -6.48 -19.02 -16.23
CA ILE A 729 -7.16 -17.73 -16.32
C ILE A 729 -6.54 -16.94 -17.47
N ASP A 730 -7.37 -16.55 -18.44
CA ASP A 730 -6.98 -15.68 -19.54
C ASP A 730 -7.87 -14.42 -19.61
N TYR A 731 -7.68 -13.61 -20.66
CA TYR A 731 -8.51 -12.42 -20.89
C TYR A 731 -10.01 -12.72 -20.91
N SER A 732 -10.43 -13.83 -21.53
CA SER A 732 -11.84 -14.21 -21.62
C SER A 732 -12.43 -14.55 -20.25
N ASN A 733 -11.62 -15.09 -19.33
CA ASN A 733 -12.04 -15.30 -17.95
C ASN A 733 -12.19 -13.99 -17.17
N LEU A 734 -11.47 -12.92 -17.53
CA LEU A 734 -11.52 -11.64 -16.81
C LEU A 734 -12.78 -10.82 -17.13
N ILE A 735 -13.24 -10.88 -18.39
CA ILE A 735 -14.36 -10.07 -18.89
C ILE A 735 -15.73 -10.76 -18.78
N ASP A 736 -15.74 -12.05 -18.44
CA ASP A 736 -16.96 -12.84 -18.27
C ASP A 736 -17.71 -12.43 -16.99
N PHE A 737 -19.02 -12.60 -16.98
CA PHE A 737 -19.88 -12.31 -15.82
C PHE A 737 -19.44 -13.03 -14.55
N ASN A 738 -18.89 -14.24 -14.72
CA ASN A 738 -18.38 -15.09 -13.64
C ASN A 738 -16.86 -15.04 -13.50
N GLY A 739 -16.23 -14.05 -14.13
CA GLY A 739 -14.80 -13.83 -14.03
C GLY A 739 -14.36 -13.51 -12.62
N ARG A 740 -13.10 -13.84 -12.29
CA ARG A 740 -12.44 -13.22 -11.14
C ARG A 740 -12.33 -11.74 -11.47
N ARG A 741 -13.19 -10.96 -10.83
CA ARG A 741 -13.70 -9.68 -11.31
C ARG A 741 -12.57 -8.67 -11.59
N LEU A 742 -12.79 -7.72 -12.51
CA LEU A 742 -11.82 -6.65 -12.83
C LEU A 742 -11.39 -5.83 -11.59
N ASP A 743 -12.27 -5.74 -10.58
CA ASP A 743 -12.06 -5.15 -9.25
C ASP A 743 -11.22 -6.04 -8.30
N SER A 744 -11.08 -7.33 -8.60
CA SER A 744 -10.32 -8.31 -7.81
C SER A 744 -9.01 -8.73 -8.49
N LEU A 745 -8.48 -7.93 -9.41
CA LEU A 745 -7.21 -8.21 -10.10
C LEU A 745 -6.05 -8.47 -9.11
N ILE A 746 -6.06 -7.82 -7.94
CA ILE A 746 -5.06 -8.06 -6.89
C ILE A 746 -5.14 -9.46 -6.26
N GLU A 747 -6.17 -10.25 -6.54
CA GLU A 747 -6.26 -11.64 -6.09
C GLU A 747 -5.66 -12.61 -7.12
N THR A 748 -5.45 -12.17 -8.37
CA THR A 748 -5.11 -13.05 -9.50
C THR A 748 -3.78 -12.74 -10.16
N VAL A 749 -3.41 -11.46 -10.25
CA VAL A 749 -2.22 -11.00 -10.97
C VAL A 749 -0.94 -11.47 -10.26
N SER A 750 -0.08 -12.22 -10.93
CA SER A 750 1.24 -12.59 -10.39
C SER A 750 2.34 -11.64 -10.84
N GLU A 751 2.20 -11.02 -12.01
CA GLU A 751 3.21 -10.16 -12.62
C GLU A 751 2.53 -9.00 -13.31
N PHE A 752 3.12 -7.81 -13.20
CA PHE A 752 2.63 -6.63 -13.90
C PHE A 752 3.76 -5.71 -14.34
N THR A 753 3.51 -4.95 -15.40
CA THR A 753 4.33 -3.80 -15.76
C THR A 753 3.45 -2.58 -16.01
N VAL A 754 4.02 -1.40 -15.88
CA VAL A 754 3.46 -0.11 -16.32
C VAL A 754 4.55 0.62 -17.05
N PHE A 755 4.25 1.07 -18.26
CA PHE A 755 5.18 1.78 -19.11
C PHE A 755 4.46 2.96 -19.76
N GLN A 756 4.90 4.17 -19.41
CA GLN A 756 4.42 5.39 -20.02
C GLN A 756 4.91 5.49 -21.46
N LEU A 757 3.98 5.54 -22.40
CA LEU A 757 4.25 5.71 -23.82
C LEU A 757 4.63 7.16 -24.11
N ARG A 758 5.52 7.35 -25.09
CA ARG A 758 5.88 8.66 -25.64
C ARG A 758 5.21 8.93 -26.97
#